data_AF-A0A0Q6Z129-F1
#
_entry.id   AF-A0A0Q6Z129-F1
#
_cell.length_a   1.000
_cell.length_b   1.000
_cell.length_c   1.000
_cell.angle_alpha   90.00
_cell.angle_beta   90.00
_cell.angle_gamma   90.00
#
_symmetry.space_group_name_H-M   'P 1'
#
loop_
_entity.id
_entity.type
_entity.pdbx_description
1 polymer ?
#
loop_
_entity_poly.entity_id
_entity_poly.type
_entity_poly.pdbx_seq_one_letter_code
_entity_poly.pdbx_strand_id
1 'polypeptide(L)'
;MAGVFEIQGFGFKSDWNGEFRTGAAQSAMQGLAATEANAISISPRLFTANRTSSDVIADPGKTESDANIAATIADAHALGLSVLLKPMLTGLDGTNQGQLLPSDTNAFFASYKTEMLDLARVAEQSGVEMLSVGNELSKLSGDQYRDHWVDLIDSIRSVYHGELTYAAATDEAIHVSFWDKVSDIGINAYPPLTTKTDPTVGEMVAAWNSVSANDYWAAAIDHKSPVEFFHSLAVDFGKPVLFTETGYRSVDGTNIAPGGWSGSSTQDVQEQRDAFEAFFQVWGSEGGSWFKGAHIWDWDPDNAYSPTGYSPMGKPAEQLITDWFGGKIHPPGLTIDGSPSADLIDVGGGNDVLSGNVGNDIIRGGAGDDTIIGGPDVIPQLEHTTVTVTGYSPVVDGVGAKMQVRVNGEQVGDTVEFHQAATSSDYQTYSFTFSNPESVTDLDFAFINDAVTGGGDRNLYIKDITVNGEHLTASDAINPSSPGTWNLYQNKAVHYDMDHRQDLFFGSATDDDTLDGGPGQNLIHGGAGNDLVSGGPGNDQLHGDDGDDHLTGGGGKDTIYGGAGQDAIEGGSATVKMYGNDGNDTLTGGTGNDYLFGQNGNDWLAGGAGNDYLHGGNGNDAFVFAPDFGRDIVGQFHDGGGTEDVLKFDRAVFADFEAVQSHMSQVGTSVVIAPDDHNSVEIQKANLAKFDAHDFWFV
;
A
#
# COMPACT_ATOMS: atom_id res chain seq x y z
N MET A 1 15.78 -5.55 2.40
CA MET A 1 16.69 -5.52 1.23
C MET A 1 17.42 -4.18 1.24
N ALA A 2 18.61 -4.06 0.63
CA ALA A 2 19.22 -2.74 0.43
C ALA A 2 18.62 -2.12 -0.84
N GLY A 3 17.92 -0.99 -0.71
CA GLY A 3 17.24 -0.28 -1.80
C GLY A 3 15.98 0.45 -1.32
N VAL A 4 15.58 1.50 -2.04
CA VAL A 4 14.38 2.30 -1.71
C VAL A 4 13.10 1.69 -2.28
N PHE A 5 13.19 0.89 -3.36
CA PHE A 5 12.05 0.22 -3.99
C PHE A 5 12.36 -1.26 -4.29
N GLU A 6 11.32 -2.06 -4.55
CA GLU A 6 11.47 -3.40 -5.13
C GLU A 6 12.11 -3.32 -6.52
N ILE A 7 11.61 -2.43 -7.39
CA ILE A 7 12.12 -2.20 -8.74
C ILE A 7 12.85 -0.86 -8.81
N GLN A 8 14.15 -0.93 -9.05
CA GLN A 8 15.08 0.19 -9.15
C GLN A 8 15.85 0.04 -10.46
N GLY A 9 15.28 0.54 -11.55
CA GLY A 9 15.82 0.25 -12.87
C GLY A 9 15.91 1.45 -13.80
N PHE A 10 16.38 1.19 -15.02
CA PHE A 10 16.43 2.16 -16.09
C PHE A 10 15.82 1.61 -17.39
N GLY A 11 15.30 2.52 -18.22
CA GLY A 11 14.92 2.21 -19.60
C GLY A 11 16.14 2.02 -20.49
N PHE A 12 16.14 0.97 -21.32
CA PHE A 12 17.21 0.63 -22.25
C PHE A 12 16.61 0.31 -23.62
N LYS A 13 16.48 1.34 -24.46
CA LYS A 13 15.68 1.31 -25.68
C LYS A 13 16.54 1.19 -26.93
N SER A 14 16.19 0.24 -27.80
CA SER A 14 16.84 0.15 -29.11
C SER A 14 16.16 1.02 -30.17
N ASP A 15 16.96 1.73 -30.95
CA ASP A 15 16.60 2.47 -32.13
C ASP A 15 16.87 1.74 -33.46
N TRP A 16 17.74 0.74 -33.52
CA TRP A 16 18.00 -0.01 -34.75
C TRP A 16 18.45 -1.46 -34.51
N ASN A 17 18.26 -2.32 -35.52
CA ASN A 17 18.57 -3.75 -35.38
C ASN A 17 20.06 -4.03 -35.20
N GLY A 18 20.45 -4.54 -34.03
CA GLY A 18 21.82 -4.88 -33.65
C GLY A 18 22.46 -3.91 -32.67
N GLU A 19 21.75 -2.85 -32.27
CA GLU A 19 22.25 -1.84 -31.34
C GLU A 19 22.58 -2.41 -29.97
N PHE A 20 21.70 -3.25 -29.41
CA PHE A 20 21.92 -3.90 -28.12
C PHE A 20 23.16 -4.78 -28.10
N ARG A 21 23.68 -5.18 -29.27
CA ARG A 21 24.86 -6.03 -29.39
C ARG A 21 26.14 -5.26 -29.66
N THR A 22 26.09 -3.93 -29.70
CA THR A 22 27.28 -3.10 -29.83
C THR A 22 28.13 -3.14 -28.56
N GLY A 23 29.43 -2.88 -28.68
CA GLY A 23 30.30 -2.75 -27.50
C GLY A 23 29.94 -1.54 -26.64
N ALA A 24 29.31 -0.51 -27.23
CA ALA A 24 28.78 0.64 -26.51
C ALA A 24 27.61 0.21 -25.61
N ALA A 25 26.64 -0.54 -26.13
CA ALA A 25 25.50 -1.04 -25.37
C ALA A 25 25.93 -1.95 -24.20
N GLN A 26 26.91 -2.82 -24.43
CA GLN A 26 27.47 -3.65 -23.35
C GLN A 26 28.13 -2.80 -22.24
N SER A 27 28.85 -1.74 -22.62
CA SER A 27 29.47 -0.83 -21.66
C SER A 27 28.43 0.03 -20.93
N ALA A 28 27.39 0.47 -21.64
CA ALA A 28 26.28 1.23 -21.08
C ALA A 28 25.54 0.40 -20.04
N MET A 29 25.23 -0.87 -20.33
CA MET A 29 24.58 -1.78 -19.39
C MET A 29 25.43 -2.05 -18.13
N GLN A 30 26.75 -2.16 -18.27
CA GLN A 30 27.65 -2.24 -17.11
C GLN A 30 27.64 -0.95 -16.28
N GLY A 31 27.59 0.22 -16.92
CA GLY A 31 27.46 1.51 -16.24
C GLY A 31 26.15 1.63 -15.47
N LEU A 32 25.04 1.20 -16.08
CA LEU A 32 23.73 1.11 -15.45
C LEU A 32 23.79 0.23 -14.19
N ALA A 33 24.29 -1.00 -14.30
CA ALA A 33 24.38 -1.92 -13.16
C ALA A 33 25.27 -1.38 -12.02
N ALA A 34 26.25 -0.52 -12.33
CA ALA A 34 27.11 0.10 -11.33
C ALA A 34 26.42 1.20 -10.50
N THR A 35 25.17 1.56 -10.82
CA THR A 35 24.35 2.50 -10.05
C THR A 35 23.55 1.83 -8.92
N GLU A 36 23.88 0.58 -8.56
CA GLU A 36 23.12 -0.25 -7.61
C GLU A 36 21.68 -0.55 -8.09
N ALA A 37 21.38 -0.31 -9.37
CA ALA A 37 20.13 -0.74 -9.99
C ALA A 37 19.98 -2.25 -9.92
N ASN A 38 18.76 -2.72 -9.68
CA ASN A 38 18.41 -4.14 -9.63
C ASN A 38 17.55 -4.59 -10.82
N ALA A 39 17.16 -3.67 -11.70
CA ALA A 39 16.27 -3.94 -12.83
C ALA A 39 16.64 -3.16 -14.10
N ILE A 40 16.20 -3.65 -15.26
CA ILE A 40 16.36 -2.99 -16.57
C ILE A 40 15.11 -3.20 -17.44
N SER A 41 14.65 -2.13 -18.10
CA SER A 41 13.57 -2.22 -19.08
C SER A 41 14.13 -2.28 -20.50
N ILE A 42 14.23 -3.49 -21.05
CA ILE A 42 14.71 -3.71 -22.42
C ILE A 42 13.56 -3.42 -23.38
N SER A 43 13.73 -2.38 -24.21
CA SER A 43 12.64 -1.85 -25.04
C SER A 43 12.95 -1.97 -26.55
N PRO A 44 12.64 -3.12 -27.19
CA PRO A 44 12.69 -3.25 -28.64
C PRO A 44 11.51 -2.50 -29.29
N ARG A 45 11.64 -2.15 -30.58
CA ARG A 45 10.59 -1.40 -31.30
C ARG A 45 9.89 -2.23 -32.36
N LEU A 46 8.57 -2.18 -32.35
CA LEU A 46 7.68 -2.56 -33.44
C LEU A 46 7.20 -1.30 -34.16
N PHE A 47 6.68 -1.47 -35.37
CA PHE A 47 6.28 -0.35 -36.21
C PHE A 47 4.89 -0.51 -36.81
N THR A 48 4.28 0.62 -37.13
CA THR A 48 3.21 0.71 -38.14
C THR A 48 3.71 1.51 -39.33
N ALA A 49 3.08 1.40 -40.50
CA ALA A 49 3.50 2.21 -41.65
C ALA A 49 3.23 3.71 -41.44
N ASN A 50 2.10 4.04 -40.82
CA ASN A 50 1.62 5.40 -40.54
C ASN A 50 0.48 5.34 -39.51
N ARG A 51 -0.02 6.51 -39.11
CA ARG A 51 -1.13 6.69 -38.17
C ARG A 51 -2.34 5.78 -38.37
N THR A 52 -2.71 5.47 -39.61
CA THR A 52 -3.96 4.74 -39.96
C THR A 52 -3.74 3.29 -40.38
N SER A 53 -2.49 2.84 -40.36
CA SER A 53 -2.11 1.47 -40.71
C SER A 53 -2.73 0.49 -39.72
N SER A 54 -3.28 -0.61 -40.25
CA SER A 54 -3.71 -1.77 -39.46
C SER A 54 -2.65 -2.87 -39.40
N ASP A 55 -1.56 -2.74 -40.13
CA ASP A 55 -0.45 -3.68 -40.03
C ASP A 55 0.56 -3.18 -38.98
N VAL A 56 0.92 -4.07 -38.05
CA VAL A 56 2.06 -3.94 -37.15
C VAL A 56 3.18 -4.83 -37.67
N ILE A 57 4.40 -4.30 -37.73
CA ILE A 57 5.55 -4.95 -38.36
C ILE A 57 6.79 -4.88 -37.46
N ALA A 58 7.55 -5.97 -37.42
CA ALA A 58 8.97 -5.94 -37.08
C ALA A 58 9.78 -5.52 -38.32
N ASP A 59 10.23 -4.27 -38.37
CA ASP A 59 11.03 -3.76 -39.49
C ASP A 59 12.45 -4.36 -39.42
N PRO A 60 12.93 -5.12 -40.42
CA PRO A 60 14.21 -5.83 -40.32
C PRO A 60 15.43 -4.92 -40.13
N GLY A 61 15.35 -3.63 -40.46
CA GLY A 61 16.43 -2.66 -40.27
C GLY A 61 16.33 -1.89 -38.95
N LYS A 62 15.18 -1.90 -38.27
CA LYS A 62 14.93 -1.09 -37.07
C LYS A 62 14.54 -1.89 -35.82
N THR A 63 13.88 -3.02 -36.00
CA THR A 63 13.47 -3.92 -34.91
C THR A 63 14.61 -4.86 -34.58
N GLU A 64 14.96 -4.95 -33.30
CA GLU A 64 15.92 -5.94 -32.83
C GLU A 64 15.47 -7.36 -33.13
N SER A 65 16.41 -8.21 -33.54
CA SER A 65 16.11 -9.62 -33.74
C SER A 65 15.89 -10.34 -32.40
N ASP A 66 15.05 -11.39 -32.40
CA ASP A 66 14.83 -12.26 -31.23
C ASP A 66 16.13 -12.73 -30.59
N ALA A 67 17.13 -13.07 -31.40
CA ALA A 67 18.44 -13.51 -30.94
C ALA A 67 19.21 -12.39 -30.21
N ASN A 68 19.09 -11.14 -30.68
CA ASN A 68 19.69 -10.00 -30.01
C ASN A 68 18.98 -9.72 -28.69
N ILE A 69 17.64 -9.76 -28.68
CA ILE A 69 16.82 -9.56 -27.47
C ILE A 69 17.19 -10.61 -26.41
N ALA A 70 17.16 -11.90 -26.76
CA ALA A 70 17.50 -13.00 -25.86
C ALA A 70 18.93 -12.89 -25.30
N ALA A 71 19.91 -12.54 -26.14
CA ALA A 71 21.29 -12.36 -25.69
C ALA A 71 21.44 -11.17 -24.73
N THR A 72 20.69 -10.09 -24.94
CA THR A 72 20.72 -8.90 -24.08
C THR A 72 20.04 -9.17 -22.73
N ILE A 73 18.97 -9.97 -22.71
CA ILE A 73 18.35 -10.47 -21.47
C ILE A 73 19.37 -11.30 -20.68
N ALA A 74 20.06 -12.23 -21.34
CA ALA A 74 21.09 -13.03 -20.67
C ALA A 74 22.25 -12.19 -20.11
N ASP A 75 22.66 -11.14 -20.82
CA ASP A 75 23.69 -10.20 -20.35
C ASP A 75 23.21 -9.41 -19.11
N ALA A 76 21.93 -9.00 -19.09
CA ALA A 76 21.31 -8.32 -17.94
C ALA A 76 21.23 -9.24 -16.70
N HIS A 77 20.75 -10.47 -16.86
CA HIS A 77 20.70 -11.45 -15.77
C HIS A 77 22.10 -11.78 -15.23
N ALA A 78 23.12 -11.82 -16.09
CA ALA A 78 24.50 -12.02 -15.67
C ALA A 78 25.06 -10.87 -14.80
N LEU A 79 24.44 -9.69 -14.88
CA LEU A 79 24.72 -8.53 -14.01
C LEU A 79 23.82 -8.49 -12.77
N GLY A 80 22.92 -9.46 -12.60
CA GLY A 80 21.98 -9.51 -11.47
C GLY A 80 20.76 -8.61 -11.63
N LEU A 81 20.47 -8.13 -12.85
CA LEU A 81 19.33 -7.28 -13.14
C LEU A 81 18.11 -8.13 -13.52
N SER A 82 16.96 -7.88 -12.88
CA SER A 82 15.67 -8.35 -13.38
C SER A 82 15.28 -7.59 -14.64
N VAL A 83 14.48 -8.21 -15.51
CA VAL A 83 14.14 -7.65 -16.82
C VAL A 83 12.64 -7.39 -16.94
N LEU A 84 12.31 -6.15 -17.29
CA LEU A 84 11.05 -5.79 -17.93
C LEU A 84 11.26 -5.77 -19.46
N LEU A 85 10.70 -6.72 -20.19
CA LEU A 85 10.64 -6.62 -21.66
C LEU A 85 9.47 -5.70 -22.03
N LYS A 86 9.76 -4.55 -22.65
CA LYS A 86 8.76 -3.54 -22.98
C LYS A 86 8.78 -3.15 -24.46
N PRO A 87 8.09 -3.92 -25.32
CA PRO A 87 8.00 -3.57 -26.73
C PRO A 87 7.30 -2.24 -26.95
N MET A 88 7.94 -1.32 -27.67
CA MET A 88 7.36 -0.02 -28.04
C MET A 88 6.79 -0.07 -29.46
N LEU A 89 5.77 0.75 -29.75
CA LEU A 89 5.20 0.87 -31.09
C LEU A 89 5.39 2.30 -31.63
N THR A 90 5.76 2.47 -32.89
CA THR A 90 5.83 3.81 -33.51
C THR A 90 5.53 3.75 -35.01
N GLY A 91 4.96 4.81 -35.59
CA GLY A 91 4.82 4.92 -37.04
C GLY A 91 6.19 5.11 -37.72
N LEU A 92 6.42 4.44 -38.85
CA LEU A 92 7.60 4.67 -39.70
C LEU A 92 7.68 6.11 -40.23
N ASP A 93 6.53 6.80 -40.29
CA ASP A 93 6.40 8.22 -40.62
C ASP A 93 6.63 9.17 -39.42
N GLY A 94 6.97 8.62 -38.26
CA GLY A 94 7.16 9.37 -37.02
C GLY A 94 5.89 9.57 -36.21
N THR A 95 4.76 8.95 -36.57
CA THR A 95 3.54 9.00 -35.76
C THR A 95 3.78 8.38 -34.38
N ASN A 96 3.47 9.12 -33.31
CA ASN A 96 3.51 8.62 -31.94
C ASN A 96 2.39 7.59 -31.67
N GLN A 97 2.69 6.58 -30.86
CA GLN A 97 1.79 5.49 -30.45
C GLN A 97 0.42 5.96 -29.94
N GLY A 98 0.38 7.00 -29.11
CA GLY A 98 -0.86 7.55 -28.55
C GLY A 98 -1.73 8.25 -29.58
N GLN A 99 -1.24 8.42 -30.82
CA GLN A 99 -1.98 9.03 -31.93
C GLN A 99 -2.46 8.00 -32.96
N LEU A 100 -2.10 6.73 -32.83
CA LEU A 100 -2.51 5.67 -33.76
C LEU A 100 -4.04 5.56 -33.80
N LEU A 101 -4.56 5.45 -35.02
CA LEU A 101 -5.98 5.34 -35.33
C LEU A 101 -6.15 4.39 -36.51
N PRO A 102 -5.95 3.07 -36.31
CA PRO A 102 -5.99 2.08 -37.38
C PRO A 102 -7.33 2.14 -38.13
N SER A 103 -7.27 2.04 -39.45
CA SER A 103 -8.47 2.07 -40.31
C SER A 103 -9.38 0.84 -40.14
N ASP A 104 -8.79 -0.30 -39.75
CA ASP A 104 -9.46 -1.51 -39.29
C ASP A 104 -8.83 -1.95 -37.96
N THR A 105 -9.58 -1.75 -36.87
CA THR A 105 -9.17 -2.10 -35.51
C THR A 105 -8.98 -3.60 -35.32
N ASN A 106 -9.83 -4.44 -35.93
CA ASN A 106 -9.72 -5.90 -35.80
C ASN A 106 -8.43 -6.41 -36.45
N ALA A 107 -8.14 -5.91 -37.66
CA ALA A 107 -6.91 -6.24 -38.36
C ALA A 107 -5.67 -5.77 -37.59
N PHE A 108 -5.73 -4.57 -36.98
CA PHE A 108 -4.68 -4.06 -36.12
C PHE A 108 -4.37 -4.98 -34.95
N PHE A 109 -5.37 -5.33 -34.15
CA PHE A 109 -5.14 -6.18 -32.98
C PHE A 109 -4.72 -7.60 -33.38
N ALA A 110 -5.20 -8.14 -34.51
CA ALA A 110 -4.72 -9.43 -35.02
C ALA A 110 -3.23 -9.38 -35.42
N SER A 111 -2.79 -8.30 -36.09
CA SER A 111 -1.39 -8.09 -36.44
C SER A 111 -0.53 -7.88 -35.19
N TYR A 112 -0.97 -7.01 -34.28
CA TYR A 112 -0.27 -6.70 -33.04
C TYR A 112 -0.10 -7.95 -32.16
N LYS A 113 -1.16 -8.77 -32.04
CA LYS A 113 -1.13 -10.04 -31.33
C LYS A 113 -0.10 -11.02 -31.88
N THR A 114 0.10 -11.05 -33.19
CA THR A 114 1.09 -11.93 -33.81
C THR A 114 2.50 -11.56 -33.34
N GLU A 115 2.86 -10.28 -33.46
CA GLU A 115 4.18 -9.79 -33.04
C GLU A 115 4.41 -9.92 -31.52
N MET A 116 3.39 -9.61 -30.71
CA MET A 116 3.47 -9.73 -29.26
C MET A 116 3.59 -11.19 -28.80
N LEU A 117 2.95 -12.15 -29.48
CA LEU A 117 3.11 -13.57 -29.17
C LEU A 117 4.52 -14.09 -29.50
N ASP A 118 5.15 -13.57 -30.55
CA ASP A 118 6.53 -13.92 -30.87
C ASP A 118 7.47 -13.41 -29.78
N LEU A 119 7.33 -12.15 -29.37
CA LEU A 119 8.10 -11.56 -28.26
C LEU A 119 7.83 -12.25 -26.92
N ALA A 120 6.58 -12.65 -26.63
CA ALA A 120 6.25 -13.39 -25.42
C ALA A 120 6.94 -14.76 -25.34
N ARG A 121 7.11 -15.46 -26.49
CA ARG A 121 7.88 -16.72 -26.52
C ARG A 121 9.37 -16.48 -26.28
N VAL A 122 9.93 -15.38 -26.79
CA VAL A 122 11.32 -14.99 -26.49
C VAL A 122 11.47 -14.68 -25.00
N ALA A 123 10.52 -13.94 -24.42
CA ALA A 123 10.49 -13.59 -23.00
C ALA A 123 10.48 -14.85 -22.12
N GLU A 124 9.57 -15.79 -22.39
CA GLU A 124 9.47 -17.06 -21.66
C GLU A 124 10.78 -17.88 -21.76
N GLN A 125 11.32 -18.03 -22.98
CA GLN A 125 12.54 -18.82 -23.21
C GLN A 125 13.78 -18.19 -22.57
N SER A 126 13.77 -16.88 -22.36
CA SER A 126 14.90 -16.12 -21.81
C SER A 126 14.74 -15.84 -20.31
N GLY A 127 13.64 -16.28 -19.67
CA GLY A 127 13.41 -16.10 -18.24
C GLY A 127 13.09 -14.66 -17.83
N VAL A 128 12.42 -13.89 -18.69
CA VAL A 128 12.02 -12.51 -18.38
C VAL A 128 11.01 -12.48 -17.24
N GLU A 129 11.29 -11.67 -16.22
CA GLU A 129 10.48 -11.52 -15.01
C GLU A 129 9.14 -10.82 -15.29
N MET A 130 9.15 -9.74 -16.09
CA MET A 130 7.95 -9.00 -16.46
C MET A 130 7.89 -8.66 -17.95
N LEU A 131 6.71 -8.79 -18.56
CA LEU A 131 6.43 -8.38 -19.94
C LEU A 131 5.34 -7.31 -19.98
N SER A 132 5.63 -6.17 -20.63
CA SER A 132 4.59 -5.19 -20.94
C SER A 132 3.85 -5.58 -22.21
N VAL A 133 2.51 -5.66 -22.12
CA VAL A 133 1.64 -6.03 -23.25
C VAL A 133 1.38 -4.87 -24.21
N GLY A 134 1.79 -3.66 -23.84
CA GLY A 134 1.67 -2.46 -24.68
C GLY A 134 2.23 -1.21 -24.00
N ASN A 135 2.42 -0.14 -24.79
CA ASN A 135 3.01 1.10 -24.33
C ASN A 135 2.30 2.30 -24.97
N GLU A 136 1.60 3.09 -24.15
CA GLU A 136 0.92 4.35 -24.49
C GLU A 136 0.01 4.29 -25.73
N LEU A 137 -0.82 3.25 -25.83
CA LEU A 137 -1.79 3.11 -26.90
C LEU A 137 -3.10 3.83 -26.53
N SER A 138 -3.01 5.12 -26.15
CA SER A 138 -4.07 5.88 -25.47
C SER A 138 -5.38 6.06 -26.25
N LYS A 139 -5.37 5.84 -27.57
CA LYS A 139 -6.60 5.82 -28.40
C LYS A 139 -7.21 4.43 -28.56
N LEU A 140 -6.60 3.41 -27.97
CA LEU A 140 -6.88 1.99 -28.14
C LEU A 140 -7.03 1.23 -26.81
N SER A 141 -7.07 1.89 -25.64
CA SER A 141 -7.11 1.22 -24.32
C SER A 141 -8.45 1.26 -23.58
N GLY A 142 -9.38 2.12 -24.01
CA GLY A 142 -10.72 2.24 -23.41
C GLY A 142 -11.66 1.05 -23.65
N ASP A 143 -12.80 1.04 -22.96
CA ASP A 143 -13.77 -0.08 -22.90
C ASP A 143 -14.15 -0.70 -24.24
N GLN A 144 -14.27 0.13 -25.28
CA GLN A 144 -14.61 -0.33 -26.63
C GLN A 144 -13.57 -1.29 -27.25
N TYR A 145 -12.37 -1.38 -26.67
CA TYR A 145 -11.30 -2.28 -27.10
C TYR A 145 -11.00 -3.38 -26.08
N ARG A 146 -11.74 -3.46 -24.96
CA ARG A 146 -11.48 -4.41 -23.88
C ARG A 146 -11.41 -5.86 -24.40
N ASP A 147 -12.35 -6.27 -25.25
CA ASP A 147 -12.37 -7.63 -25.80
C ASP A 147 -11.10 -7.96 -26.60
N HIS A 148 -10.52 -6.98 -27.31
CA HIS A 148 -9.27 -7.16 -28.03
C HIS A 148 -8.07 -7.33 -27.09
N TRP A 149 -8.02 -6.53 -26.03
CA TRP A 149 -6.96 -6.61 -25.03
C TRP A 149 -7.03 -7.92 -24.22
N VAL A 150 -8.23 -8.34 -23.83
CA VAL A 150 -8.43 -9.63 -23.14
C VAL A 150 -7.98 -10.78 -24.03
N ASP A 151 -8.38 -10.81 -25.31
CA ASP A 151 -7.93 -11.86 -26.25
C ASP A 151 -6.41 -11.87 -26.46
N LEU A 152 -5.78 -10.68 -26.53
CA LEU A 152 -4.33 -10.55 -26.61
C LEU A 152 -3.65 -11.11 -25.35
N ILE A 153 -4.07 -10.64 -24.17
CA ILE A 153 -3.49 -11.00 -22.87
C ILE A 153 -3.65 -12.50 -22.60
N ASP A 154 -4.83 -13.06 -22.82
CA ASP A 154 -5.10 -14.50 -22.66
C ASP A 154 -4.21 -15.35 -23.57
N SER A 155 -3.94 -14.84 -24.78
CA SER A 155 -3.06 -15.53 -25.72
C SER A 155 -1.59 -15.44 -25.29
N ILE A 156 -1.14 -14.28 -24.80
CA ILE A 156 0.20 -14.12 -24.22
C ILE A 156 0.36 -15.07 -23.03
N ARG A 157 -0.64 -15.14 -22.14
CA ARG A 157 -0.67 -16.05 -20.98
C ARG A 157 -0.58 -17.53 -21.35
N SER A 158 -0.97 -17.92 -22.58
CA SER A 158 -0.81 -19.30 -23.05
C SER A 158 0.64 -19.69 -23.35
N VAL A 159 1.55 -18.72 -23.46
CA VAL A 159 2.97 -18.95 -23.78
C VAL A 159 3.95 -18.32 -22.78
N TYR A 160 3.52 -17.38 -21.93
CA TYR A 160 4.35 -16.65 -20.98
C TYR A 160 3.77 -16.66 -19.57
N HIS A 161 4.60 -17.02 -18.59
CA HIS A 161 4.16 -17.29 -17.20
C HIS A 161 4.72 -16.32 -16.15
N GLY A 162 5.52 -15.32 -16.53
CA GLY A 162 5.98 -14.25 -15.62
C GLY A 162 4.93 -13.17 -15.35
N GLU A 163 5.32 -12.02 -14.84
CA GLU A 163 4.39 -10.91 -14.56
C GLU A 163 3.99 -10.18 -15.85
N LEU A 164 2.73 -9.74 -15.96
CA LEU A 164 2.31 -8.89 -17.07
C LEU A 164 2.00 -7.49 -16.55
N THR A 165 2.36 -6.49 -17.34
CA THR A 165 1.93 -5.10 -17.14
C THR A 165 1.46 -4.50 -18.45
N TYR A 166 0.92 -3.29 -18.41
CA TYR A 166 0.68 -2.42 -19.57
C TYR A 166 1.22 -1.05 -19.20
N ALA A 167 2.06 -0.45 -20.05
CA ALA A 167 2.67 0.85 -19.78
C ALA A 167 1.75 1.98 -20.30
N ALA A 168 0.81 2.43 -19.49
CA ALA A 168 -0.12 3.51 -19.84
C ALA A 168 0.54 4.88 -19.73
N ALA A 169 0.15 5.84 -20.57
CA ALA A 169 0.45 7.24 -20.29
C ALA A 169 -0.25 7.69 -19.00
N THR A 170 0.28 8.72 -18.33
CA THR A 170 -0.32 9.23 -17.07
C THR A 170 -1.80 9.60 -17.23
N ASP A 171 -2.14 10.31 -18.31
CA ASP A 171 -3.52 10.74 -18.64
C ASP A 171 -4.36 9.66 -19.35
N GLU A 172 -3.79 8.48 -19.56
CA GLU A 172 -4.48 7.31 -20.09
C GLU A 172 -4.91 6.35 -18.98
N ALA A 173 -4.21 6.35 -17.85
CA ALA A 173 -4.29 5.30 -16.82
C ALA A 173 -5.72 5.04 -16.30
N ILE A 174 -6.50 6.10 -16.08
CA ILE A 174 -7.90 6.01 -15.61
C ILE A 174 -8.86 5.45 -16.67
N HIS A 175 -8.44 5.41 -17.93
CA HIS A 175 -9.24 4.92 -19.06
C HIS A 175 -8.88 3.50 -19.50
N VAL A 176 -7.82 2.90 -18.93
CA VAL A 176 -7.43 1.53 -19.28
C VAL A 176 -8.47 0.55 -18.74
N SER A 177 -9.15 -0.11 -19.66
CA SER A 177 -10.32 -0.95 -19.36
C SER A 177 -9.99 -2.36 -18.90
N PHE A 178 -8.71 -2.69 -18.67
CA PHE A 178 -8.23 -4.07 -18.50
C PHE A 178 -7.13 -4.26 -17.45
N TRP A 179 -7.02 -3.35 -16.47
CA TRP A 179 -6.12 -3.54 -15.33
C TRP A 179 -6.35 -4.86 -14.59
N ASP A 180 -7.59 -5.36 -14.56
CA ASP A 180 -7.95 -6.67 -13.98
C ASP A 180 -7.28 -7.88 -14.65
N LYS A 181 -6.70 -7.71 -15.85
CA LYS A 181 -6.06 -8.78 -16.63
C LYS A 181 -4.55 -8.81 -16.55
N VAL A 182 -3.92 -7.79 -15.98
CA VAL A 182 -2.46 -7.74 -15.79
C VAL A 182 -2.09 -7.97 -14.32
N SER A 183 -0.82 -8.23 -14.06
CA SER A 183 -0.29 -8.42 -12.70
C SER A 183 -0.16 -7.07 -11.99
N ASP A 184 0.47 -6.10 -12.65
CA ASP A 184 0.82 -4.79 -12.09
C ASP A 184 0.32 -3.65 -12.99
N ILE A 185 -0.06 -2.53 -12.38
CA ILE A 185 -0.47 -1.31 -13.08
C ILE A 185 0.79 -0.57 -13.54
N GLY A 186 1.06 -0.57 -14.85
CA GLY A 186 2.25 0.07 -15.42
C GLY A 186 1.96 1.49 -15.89
N ILE A 187 2.77 2.45 -15.46
CA ILE A 187 2.58 3.85 -15.82
C ILE A 187 3.88 4.46 -16.36
N ASN A 188 3.80 5.12 -17.49
CA ASN A 188 4.78 6.13 -17.91
C ASN A 188 4.42 7.45 -17.21
N ALA A 189 5.02 7.67 -16.05
CA ALA A 189 4.67 8.70 -15.08
C ALA A 189 5.37 10.03 -15.38
N TYR A 190 4.65 10.93 -16.05
CA TYR A 190 5.13 12.26 -16.41
C TYR A 190 4.10 13.38 -16.08
N PRO A 191 3.47 13.41 -14.89
CA PRO A 191 2.57 14.49 -14.56
C PRO A 191 3.34 15.82 -14.46
N PRO A 192 2.80 16.95 -14.98
CA PRO A 192 3.30 18.27 -14.64
C PRO A 192 3.16 18.52 -13.15
N LEU A 193 4.27 18.84 -12.49
CA LEU A 193 4.27 19.07 -11.06
C LEU A 193 4.04 20.54 -10.73
N THR A 194 4.67 21.45 -11.48
CA THR A 194 4.67 22.87 -11.13
C THR A 194 4.54 23.77 -12.34
N THR A 195 4.24 25.04 -12.09
CA THR A 195 4.32 26.13 -13.08
C THR A 195 5.59 26.96 -12.92
N LYS A 196 6.38 26.71 -11.88
CA LYS A 196 7.65 27.39 -11.60
C LYS A 196 8.75 26.83 -12.50
N THR A 197 9.59 27.72 -13.03
CA THR A 197 10.73 27.37 -13.88
C THR A 197 11.99 26.99 -13.10
N ASP A 198 12.02 27.23 -11.80
CA ASP A 198 13.14 26.93 -10.89
C ASP A 198 12.57 26.61 -9.49
N PRO A 199 11.85 25.48 -9.33
CA PRO A 199 11.29 25.08 -8.05
C PRO A 199 12.36 24.50 -7.12
N THR A 200 12.24 24.75 -5.82
CA THR A 200 13.05 24.04 -4.81
C THR A 200 12.59 22.58 -4.67
N VAL A 201 13.44 21.70 -4.13
CA VAL A 201 13.08 20.30 -3.82
C VAL A 201 11.79 20.22 -3.00
N GLY A 202 11.65 21.00 -1.92
CA GLY A 202 10.45 20.99 -1.09
C GLY A 202 9.18 21.46 -1.82
N GLU A 203 9.31 22.38 -2.79
CA GLU A 203 8.18 22.77 -3.64
C GLU A 203 7.79 21.67 -4.63
N MET A 204 8.75 20.86 -5.08
CA MET A 204 8.47 19.70 -5.93
C MET A 204 7.85 18.54 -5.14
N VAL A 205 8.31 18.30 -3.91
CA VAL A 205 7.68 17.35 -2.98
C VAL A 205 6.23 17.74 -2.72
N ALA A 206 5.98 19.01 -2.37
CA ALA A 206 4.61 19.50 -2.17
C ALA A 206 3.76 19.40 -3.45
N ALA A 207 4.36 19.55 -4.63
CA ALA A 207 3.65 19.47 -5.90
C ALA A 207 3.18 18.06 -6.25
N TRP A 208 3.93 17.02 -5.87
CA TRP A 208 3.47 15.62 -5.98
C TRP A 208 2.21 15.33 -5.16
N ASN A 209 2.02 16.10 -4.08
CA ASN A 209 0.88 16.01 -3.15
C ASN A 209 -0.16 17.12 -3.34
N SER A 210 -0.10 17.87 -4.45
CA SER A 210 -1.04 18.93 -4.74
C SER A 210 -1.82 18.63 -6.01
N VAL A 211 -3.12 18.93 -6.00
CA VAL A 211 -3.94 18.91 -7.21
C VAL A 211 -3.36 19.90 -8.22
N SER A 212 -3.21 19.46 -9.46
CA SER A 212 -2.63 20.28 -10.52
C SER A 212 -3.42 21.58 -10.71
N ALA A 213 -2.71 22.70 -10.83
CA ALA A 213 -3.31 23.99 -11.19
C ALA A 213 -3.76 24.06 -12.67
N ASN A 214 -3.42 23.05 -13.48
CA ASN A 214 -3.83 22.96 -14.87
C ASN A 214 -5.11 22.13 -14.98
N ASP A 215 -6.21 22.75 -15.44
CA ASP A 215 -7.53 22.09 -15.53
C ASP A 215 -7.54 20.77 -16.31
N TYR A 216 -6.74 20.65 -17.39
CA TYR A 216 -6.64 19.40 -18.14
C TYR A 216 -6.01 18.31 -17.28
N TRP A 217 -4.87 18.61 -16.65
CA TRP A 217 -4.16 17.63 -15.84
C TRP A 217 -4.90 17.29 -14.57
N ALA A 218 -5.54 18.27 -13.93
CA ALA A 218 -6.43 18.02 -12.81
C ALA A 218 -7.53 17.04 -13.23
N ALA A 219 -8.23 17.28 -14.36
CA ALA A 219 -9.25 16.35 -14.84
C ALA A 219 -8.69 14.98 -15.24
N ALA A 220 -7.48 14.92 -15.80
CA ALA A 220 -6.84 13.68 -16.25
C ALA A 220 -6.50 12.71 -15.10
N ILE A 221 -6.28 13.24 -13.90
CA ILE A 221 -6.02 12.47 -12.68
C ILE A 221 -7.18 12.58 -11.67
N ASP A 222 -8.39 12.81 -12.17
CA ASP A 222 -9.63 12.85 -11.37
C ASP A 222 -9.62 13.88 -10.22
N HIS A 223 -8.99 15.02 -10.46
CA HIS A 223 -8.80 16.13 -9.52
C HIS A 223 -8.11 15.73 -8.21
N LYS A 224 -7.34 14.63 -8.23
CA LYS A 224 -6.48 14.18 -7.13
C LYS A 224 -5.08 14.76 -7.27
N SER A 225 -4.27 14.68 -6.21
CA SER A 225 -2.82 14.81 -6.36
C SER A 225 -2.25 13.65 -7.17
N PRO A 226 -1.07 13.78 -7.80
CA PRO A 226 -0.40 12.64 -8.42
C PRO A 226 -0.25 11.41 -7.51
N VAL A 227 0.14 11.57 -6.25
CA VAL A 227 0.27 10.45 -5.31
C VAL A 227 -1.07 9.79 -5.05
N GLU A 228 -2.09 10.57 -4.67
CA GLU A 228 -3.45 10.08 -4.43
C GLU A 228 -4.03 9.37 -5.66
N PHE A 229 -3.78 9.89 -6.86
CA PHE A 229 -4.23 9.27 -8.10
C PHE A 229 -3.65 7.88 -8.28
N PHE A 230 -2.32 7.74 -8.18
CA PHE A 230 -1.68 6.44 -8.36
C PHE A 230 -2.01 5.46 -7.23
N HIS A 231 -2.10 5.94 -5.99
CA HIS A 231 -2.55 5.12 -4.87
C HIS A 231 -3.99 4.63 -5.08
N SER A 232 -4.91 5.51 -5.54
CA SER A 232 -6.29 5.12 -5.82
C SER A 232 -6.40 4.04 -6.90
N LEU A 233 -5.56 4.09 -7.94
CA LEU A 233 -5.50 3.01 -8.93
C LEU A 233 -5.06 1.69 -8.30
N ALA A 234 -4.08 1.73 -7.39
CA ALA A 234 -3.62 0.52 -6.72
C ALA A 234 -4.72 -0.13 -5.87
N VAL A 235 -5.45 0.71 -5.11
CA VAL A 235 -6.58 0.30 -4.27
C VAL A 235 -7.74 -0.23 -5.10
N ASP A 236 -8.19 0.53 -6.11
CA ASP A 236 -9.36 0.20 -6.93
C ASP A 236 -9.23 -1.16 -7.64
N PHE A 237 -8.00 -1.55 -8.01
CA PHE A 237 -7.73 -2.80 -8.71
C PHE A 237 -7.05 -3.87 -7.84
N GLY A 238 -6.69 -3.56 -6.59
CA GLY A 238 -5.95 -4.44 -5.68
C GLY A 238 -4.62 -4.90 -6.27
N LYS A 239 -3.86 -3.98 -6.89
CA LYS A 239 -2.61 -4.26 -7.62
C LYS A 239 -1.58 -3.18 -7.37
N PRO A 240 -0.28 -3.51 -7.27
CA PRO A 240 0.73 -2.49 -7.14
C PRO A 240 0.89 -1.68 -8.44
N VAL A 241 1.35 -0.44 -8.28
CA VAL A 241 1.73 0.46 -9.38
C VAL A 241 3.24 0.38 -9.60
N LEU A 242 3.65 0.21 -10.85
CA LEU A 242 5.03 0.29 -11.31
C LEU A 242 5.15 1.47 -12.28
N PHE A 243 6.10 2.37 -12.03
CA PHE A 243 6.47 3.36 -13.04
C PHE A 243 7.35 2.72 -14.10
N THR A 244 6.73 2.26 -15.18
CA THR A 244 7.41 1.65 -16.33
C THR A 244 8.29 2.64 -17.10
N GLU A 245 8.02 3.95 -16.94
CA GLU A 245 8.91 5.06 -17.25
C GLU A 245 8.67 6.21 -16.27
N THR A 246 9.74 6.88 -15.83
CA THR A 246 9.69 8.21 -15.22
C THR A 246 11.02 8.91 -15.47
N GLY A 247 11.05 10.23 -15.60
CA GLY A 247 12.32 10.91 -15.77
C GLY A 247 12.21 12.39 -16.07
N TYR A 248 13.36 13.05 -16.00
CA TYR A 248 13.47 14.48 -16.15
C TYR A 248 14.61 14.79 -17.11
N ARG A 249 14.38 15.69 -18.07
CA ARG A 249 15.47 16.24 -18.88
C ARG A 249 16.30 17.20 -18.05
N SER A 250 17.58 17.32 -18.36
CA SER A 250 18.46 18.32 -17.74
C SER A 250 18.35 19.70 -18.39
N VAL A 251 17.17 20.31 -18.28
CA VAL A 251 16.84 21.64 -18.83
C VAL A 251 15.97 22.46 -17.88
N ASP A 252 16.03 23.79 -17.97
CA ASP A 252 15.16 24.70 -17.21
C ASP A 252 13.68 24.35 -17.39
N GLY A 253 12.95 24.22 -16.27
CA GLY A 253 11.52 23.94 -16.23
C GLY A 253 11.16 22.50 -16.59
N THR A 254 12.07 21.55 -16.37
CA THR A 254 11.81 20.11 -16.61
C THR A 254 10.57 19.63 -15.86
N ASN A 255 10.32 20.17 -14.66
CA ASN A 255 9.19 19.82 -13.79
C ASN A 255 7.83 20.35 -14.28
N ILE A 256 7.81 21.29 -15.23
CA ILE A 256 6.58 21.78 -15.88
C ILE A 256 6.12 20.78 -16.95
N ALA A 257 7.05 20.05 -17.55
CA ALA A 257 6.81 19.20 -18.70
C ALA A 257 7.79 18.02 -18.73
N PRO A 258 7.72 17.11 -17.75
CA PRO A 258 8.75 16.10 -17.57
C PRO A 258 8.81 15.12 -18.76
N GLY A 259 7.71 14.89 -19.49
CA GLY A 259 7.73 14.11 -20.74
C GLY A 259 8.22 14.87 -21.99
N GLY A 260 8.88 16.01 -21.81
CA GLY A 260 9.77 16.59 -22.83
C GLY A 260 9.08 17.51 -23.85
N TRP A 261 7.81 17.86 -23.62
CA TRP A 261 7.11 18.89 -24.39
C TRP A 261 7.48 20.33 -23.97
N SER A 262 8.39 20.52 -23.01
CA SER A 262 8.95 21.84 -22.74
C SER A 262 9.69 22.37 -23.97
N GLY A 263 9.35 23.59 -24.39
CA GLY A 263 10.08 24.31 -25.43
C GLY A 263 11.44 24.83 -24.97
N SER A 264 11.85 24.56 -23.73
CA SER A 264 13.14 24.98 -23.17
C SER A 264 14.27 24.10 -23.71
N SER A 265 15.37 24.75 -24.08
CA SER A 265 16.63 24.11 -24.44
C SER A 265 17.80 24.61 -23.60
N THR A 266 17.51 25.40 -22.56
CA THR A 266 18.53 25.88 -21.62
C THR A 266 18.96 24.71 -20.75
N GLN A 267 20.25 24.42 -20.71
CA GLN A 267 20.78 23.31 -19.92
C GLN A 267 20.72 23.62 -18.43
N ASP A 268 20.13 22.70 -17.67
CA ASP A 268 20.19 22.68 -16.21
C ASP A 268 20.32 21.24 -15.69
N VAL A 269 21.54 20.85 -15.33
CA VAL A 269 21.82 19.52 -14.77
C VAL A 269 21.52 19.44 -13.27
N GLN A 270 21.37 20.59 -12.60
CA GLN A 270 21.01 20.66 -11.20
C GLN A 270 19.50 20.46 -11.04
N GLU A 271 18.68 21.07 -11.91
CA GLU A 271 17.23 20.90 -11.85
C GLU A 271 16.83 19.42 -12.07
N GLN A 272 17.52 18.68 -12.94
CA GLN A 272 17.31 17.24 -13.08
C GLN A 272 17.62 16.49 -11.77
N ARG A 273 18.74 16.82 -11.12
CA ARG A 273 19.12 16.20 -9.83
C ARG A 273 18.06 16.50 -8.78
N ASP A 274 17.61 17.74 -8.68
CA ASP A 274 16.65 18.16 -7.66
C ASP A 274 15.26 17.57 -7.91
N ALA A 275 14.88 17.36 -9.18
CA ALA A 275 13.66 16.65 -9.54
C ALA A 275 13.72 15.16 -9.12
N PHE A 276 14.84 14.48 -9.33
CA PHE A 276 15.04 13.12 -8.82
C PHE A 276 15.09 13.05 -7.29
N GLU A 277 15.69 14.04 -6.63
CA GLU A 277 15.66 14.13 -5.16
C GLU A 277 14.23 14.21 -4.64
N ALA A 278 13.40 15.09 -5.23
CA ALA A 278 11.99 15.19 -4.85
C ALA A 278 11.21 13.90 -5.15
N PHE A 279 11.49 13.27 -6.30
CA PHE A 279 10.91 11.97 -6.64
C PHE A 279 11.22 10.91 -5.58
N PHE A 280 12.48 10.72 -5.20
CA PHE A 280 12.83 9.72 -4.19
C PHE A 280 12.30 10.05 -2.79
N GLN A 281 12.24 11.32 -2.41
CA GLN A 281 11.64 11.71 -1.12
C GLN A 281 10.15 11.36 -1.07
N VAL A 282 9.39 11.66 -2.12
CA VAL A 282 7.95 11.35 -2.17
C VAL A 282 7.73 9.85 -2.25
N TRP A 283 8.27 9.22 -3.29
CA TRP A 283 7.95 7.82 -3.58
C TRP A 283 8.61 6.86 -2.60
N GLY A 284 9.75 7.24 -2.01
CA GLY A 284 10.40 6.47 -0.95
C GLY A 284 9.64 6.51 0.36
N SER A 285 8.90 7.59 0.66
CA SER A 285 8.15 7.75 1.91
C SER A 285 6.69 7.37 1.80
N GLU A 286 6.05 7.72 0.69
CA GLU A 286 4.61 7.54 0.49
C GLU A 286 4.31 6.28 -0.33
N GLY A 287 5.31 5.76 -1.06
CA GLY A 287 5.21 4.52 -1.82
C GLY A 287 5.41 3.31 -0.90
N GLY A 288 4.34 2.93 -0.21
CA GLY A 288 4.27 1.70 0.58
C GLY A 288 4.15 0.45 -0.28
N SER A 289 3.46 -0.57 0.23
CA SER A 289 3.30 -1.86 -0.46
C SER A 289 2.58 -1.75 -1.81
N TRP A 290 1.87 -0.65 -2.05
CA TRP A 290 1.16 -0.34 -3.27
C TRP A 290 2.07 0.19 -4.40
N PHE A 291 3.29 0.63 -4.11
CA PHE A 291 4.23 1.15 -5.11
C PHE A 291 5.45 0.24 -5.29
N LYS A 292 5.55 -0.41 -6.45
CA LYS A 292 6.61 -1.38 -6.75
C LYS A 292 7.97 -0.73 -7.04
N GLY A 293 7.97 0.54 -7.47
CA GLY A 293 9.18 1.26 -7.87
C GLY A 293 9.13 1.81 -9.29
N ALA A 294 10.29 1.98 -9.90
CA ALA A 294 10.41 2.70 -11.17
C ALA A 294 11.55 2.24 -12.07
N HIS A 295 11.30 2.36 -13.38
CA HIS A 295 12.32 2.41 -14.42
C HIS A 295 12.55 3.87 -14.82
N ILE A 296 13.73 4.40 -14.48
CA ILE A 296 14.14 5.75 -14.87
C ILE A 296 14.43 5.80 -16.37
N TRP A 297 13.71 6.67 -17.07
CA TRP A 297 13.93 6.98 -18.47
C TRP A 297 15.04 8.04 -18.58
N ASP A 298 16.16 7.75 -19.24
CA ASP A 298 16.62 6.46 -19.77
C ASP A 298 18.13 6.29 -19.57
N TRP A 299 18.66 5.12 -19.90
CA TRP A 299 20.09 4.88 -20.00
C TRP A 299 20.46 4.60 -21.46
N ASP A 300 21.24 5.51 -22.05
CA ASP A 300 21.51 5.53 -23.49
C ASP A 300 22.38 4.31 -23.92
N PRO A 301 21.88 3.41 -24.80
CA PRO A 301 22.65 2.25 -25.28
C PRO A 301 23.87 2.60 -26.12
N ASP A 302 23.94 3.78 -26.73
CA ASP A 302 25.16 4.24 -27.41
C ASP A 302 26.22 4.74 -26.42
N ASN A 303 25.93 4.69 -25.11
CA ASN A 303 26.79 5.19 -24.04
C ASN A 303 27.15 6.68 -24.27
N ALA A 304 26.20 7.43 -24.85
CA ALA A 304 26.40 8.81 -25.25
C ALA A 304 25.95 9.79 -24.15
N TYR A 305 26.86 10.67 -23.74
CA TYR A 305 26.53 11.76 -22.82
C TYR A 305 25.68 12.83 -23.51
N SER A 306 24.53 13.17 -22.93
CA SER A 306 23.65 14.24 -23.41
C SER A 306 23.44 15.32 -22.34
N PRO A 307 23.87 16.58 -22.55
CA PRO A 307 23.77 17.64 -21.54
C PRO A 307 22.33 18.10 -21.27
N THR A 308 21.38 17.80 -22.16
CA THR A 308 19.96 18.22 -22.07
C THR A 308 18.96 17.08 -22.22
N GLY A 309 19.47 15.85 -22.39
CA GLY A 309 18.67 14.63 -22.49
C GLY A 309 18.21 14.11 -21.13
N TYR A 310 17.47 13.01 -21.18
CA TYR A 310 16.94 12.32 -20.01
C TYR A 310 18.01 11.59 -19.21
N SER A 311 18.95 10.93 -19.88
CA SER A 311 19.90 10.08 -19.18
C SER A 311 20.69 10.81 -18.09
N PRO A 312 20.72 10.29 -16.85
CA PRO A 312 21.49 10.88 -15.76
C PRO A 312 22.99 10.63 -15.89
N MET A 313 23.40 9.72 -16.78
CA MET A 313 24.79 9.34 -17.01
C MET A 313 25.71 10.56 -17.17
N GLY A 314 26.77 10.62 -16.36
CA GLY A 314 27.75 11.69 -16.28
C GLY A 314 27.26 12.98 -15.60
N LYS A 315 26.06 13.01 -15.03
CA LYS A 315 25.44 14.19 -14.39
C LYS A 315 25.34 14.01 -12.87
N PRO A 316 25.13 15.09 -12.10
CA PRO A 316 24.94 15.00 -10.65
C PRO A 316 23.80 14.06 -10.21
N ALA A 317 22.79 13.85 -11.05
CA ALA A 317 21.69 12.92 -10.81
C ALA A 317 22.13 11.45 -10.73
N GLU A 318 23.17 11.02 -11.46
CA GLU A 318 23.64 9.62 -11.44
C GLU A 318 24.10 9.20 -10.04
N GLN A 319 24.95 10.02 -9.40
CA GLN A 319 25.42 9.73 -8.05
C GLN A 319 24.28 9.75 -7.04
N LEU A 320 23.33 10.68 -7.20
CA LEU A 320 22.17 10.74 -6.34
C LEU A 320 21.33 9.46 -6.41
N ILE A 321 20.98 9.04 -7.64
CA ILE A 321 20.23 7.80 -7.87
C ILE A 321 20.98 6.60 -7.28
N THR A 322 22.31 6.54 -7.47
CA THR A 322 23.15 5.46 -6.94
C THR A 322 23.12 5.41 -5.40
N ASP A 323 23.10 6.56 -4.74
CA ASP A 323 23.07 6.63 -3.28
C ASP A 323 21.69 6.25 -2.71
N TRP A 324 20.60 6.58 -3.41
CA TRP A 324 19.25 6.08 -3.08
C TRP A 324 19.11 4.57 -3.34
N PHE A 325 19.50 4.09 -4.52
CA PHE A 325 19.42 2.68 -4.88
C PHE A 325 20.29 1.79 -3.98
N GLY A 326 21.44 2.29 -3.54
CA GLY A 326 22.32 1.62 -2.58
C GLY A 326 21.89 1.77 -1.11
N GLY A 327 20.78 2.44 -0.81
CA GLY A 327 20.27 2.64 0.56
C GLY A 327 21.18 3.50 1.45
N LYS A 328 21.96 4.41 0.87
CA LYS A 328 22.81 5.37 1.62
C LYS A 328 22.03 6.64 2.04
N ILE A 329 20.94 6.92 1.33
CA ILE A 329 19.98 7.96 1.67
C ILE A 329 18.71 7.24 2.09
N HIS A 330 18.13 7.69 3.21
CA HIS A 330 16.88 7.15 3.73
C HIS A 330 15.74 8.09 3.38
N PRO A 331 14.54 7.56 3.07
CA PRO A 331 13.35 8.38 2.91
C PRO A 331 13.08 9.24 4.17
N PRO A 332 12.54 10.45 4.00
CA PRO A 332 12.07 11.24 5.14
C PRO A 332 10.90 10.55 5.85
N GLY A 333 10.82 10.67 7.18
CA GLY A 333 9.66 10.20 7.92
C GLY A 333 8.42 11.07 7.68
N LEU A 334 7.25 10.43 7.70
CA LEU A 334 5.93 11.02 7.60
C LEU A 334 5.28 11.14 8.98
N THR A 335 4.30 12.03 9.06
CA THR A 335 3.38 12.10 10.19
C THR A 335 1.98 12.11 9.60
N ILE A 336 1.23 11.04 9.83
CA ILE A 336 -0.11 10.84 9.29
C ILE A 336 -1.06 10.62 10.47
N ASP A 337 -2.05 11.48 10.56
CA ASP A 337 -3.17 11.33 11.48
C ASP A 337 -4.38 10.87 10.65
N GLY A 338 -4.89 9.70 10.99
CA GLY A 338 -6.07 9.09 10.39
C GLY A 338 -7.36 9.84 10.72
N SER A 339 -8.37 9.52 9.93
CA SER A 339 -9.74 9.98 10.08
C SER A 339 -10.45 9.26 11.24
N PRO A 340 -11.63 9.72 11.65
CA PRO A 340 -12.50 8.96 12.56
C PRO A 340 -13.22 7.77 11.88
N SER A 341 -12.75 7.31 10.73
CA SER A 341 -13.29 6.18 9.96
C SER A 341 -12.18 5.22 9.58
N ALA A 342 -12.56 3.99 9.21
CA ALA A 342 -11.60 2.96 8.78
C ALA A 342 -10.68 3.46 7.65
N ASP A 343 -9.39 3.56 7.94
CA ASP A 343 -8.36 4.03 7.06
C ASP A 343 -7.47 2.90 6.53
N LEU A 344 -6.90 3.14 5.35
CA LEU A 344 -5.76 2.38 4.85
C LEU A 344 -4.55 3.32 4.80
N ILE A 345 -3.67 3.19 5.79
CA ILE A 345 -2.40 3.90 5.86
C ILE A 345 -1.30 2.93 5.43
N ASP A 346 -0.72 3.16 4.26
CA ASP A 346 0.31 2.28 3.69
C ASP A 346 1.48 3.13 3.17
N VAL A 347 2.50 3.28 4.02
CA VAL A 347 3.65 4.14 3.77
C VAL A 347 4.90 3.32 3.40
N GLY A 348 5.86 4.01 2.80
CA GLY A 348 7.11 3.46 2.29
C GLY A 348 8.15 3.25 3.38
N GLY A 349 9.37 3.73 3.15
CA GLY A 349 10.36 3.82 4.21
C GLY A 349 10.30 5.17 4.93
N GLY A 350 10.95 5.26 6.07
CA GLY A 350 10.91 6.45 6.91
C GLY A 350 11.02 6.08 8.36
N ASN A 351 11.10 7.07 9.24
CA ASN A 351 10.80 6.84 10.65
C ASN A 351 9.51 7.60 10.89
N ASP A 352 8.40 6.89 10.78
CA ASP A 352 7.07 7.45 10.63
C ASP A 352 6.34 7.54 11.97
N VAL A 353 5.39 8.47 12.04
CA VAL A 353 4.45 8.58 13.15
C VAL A 353 3.05 8.48 12.56
N LEU A 354 2.42 7.33 12.76
CA LEU A 354 1.16 6.95 12.15
C LEU A 354 0.12 6.77 13.25
N SER A 355 -1.04 7.41 13.09
CA SER A 355 -2.20 7.22 13.95
C SER A 355 -3.37 6.80 13.07
N GLY A 356 -4.02 5.67 13.35
CA GLY A 356 -5.29 5.27 12.72
C GLY A 356 -6.44 6.14 13.20
N ASN A 357 -6.35 6.59 14.46
CA ASN A 357 -7.34 7.44 15.14
C ASN A 357 -8.53 6.60 15.59
N VAL A 358 -9.72 6.69 15.00
CA VAL A 358 -10.79 5.79 15.40
C VAL A 358 -11.31 5.14 14.15
N GLY A 359 -11.45 3.83 14.13
CA GLY A 359 -11.65 3.10 12.88
C GLY A 359 -11.30 1.64 13.06
N ASN A 360 -11.64 0.83 12.07
CA ASN A 360 -10.97 -0.47 11.95
C ASN A 360 -9.93 -0.28 10.86
N ASP A 361 -8.75 0.16 11.27
CA ASP A 361 -7.72 0.69 10.42
C ASP A 361 -6.76 -0.41 9.98
N ILE A 362 -6.19 -0.20 8.79
CA ILE A 362 -5.09 -1.01 8.28
C ILE A 362 -3.89 -0.09 8.17
N ILE A 363 -2.92 -0.27 9.07
CA ILE A 363 -1.70 0.53 9.09
C ILE A 363 -0.50 -0.35 8.75
N ARG A 364 0.23 0.05 7.72
CA ARG A 364 1.51 -0.55 7.31
C ARG A 364 2.58 0.52 7.38
N GLY A 365 3.45 0.42 8.40
CA GLY A 365 4.55 1.36 8.65
C GLY A 365 5.67 1.28 7.63
N GLY A 366 5.77 0.16 6.92
CA GLY A 366 6.80 -0.02 5.90
C GLY A 366 8.18 -0.15 6.52
N ALA A 367 9.18 0.59 6.05
CA ALA A 367 10.58 0.36 6.44
C ALA A 367 11.20 1.51 7.25
N GLY A 368 11.46 1.26 8.52
CA GLY A 368 12.29 2.06 9.41
C GLY A 368 11.78 2.00 10.84
N ASP A 369 12.25 2.91 11.70
CA ASP A 369 11.87 2.87 13.12
C ASP A 369 10.58 3.69 13.31
N ASP A 370 9.42 3.02 13.25
CA ASP A 370 8.11 3.66 13.22
C ASP A 370 7.43 3.70 14.59
N THR A 371 6.56 4.71 14.76
CA THR A 371 5.59 4.78 15.86
C THR A 371 4.19 4.66 15.28
N ILE A 372 3.52 3.55 15.60
CA ILE A 372 2.17 3.24 15.12
C ILE A 372 1.22 3.23 16.31
N ILE A 373 0.13 3.97 16.18
CA ILE A 373 -0.98 4.02 17.11
C ILE A 373 -2.21 3.62 16.30
N GLY A 374 -2.79 2.45 16.57
CA GLY A 374 -4.04 2.02 15.93
C GLY A 374 -5.15 3.00 16.29
N GLY A 375 -5.61 2.90 17.54
CA GLY A 375 -6.64 3.80 18.07
C GLY A 375 -6.35 4.41 19.45
N PRO A 376 -7.27 5.23 19.99
CA PRO A 376 -7.18 5.67 21.37
C PRO A 376 -7.42 4.50 22.34
N ASP A 377 -6.81 4.55 23.52
CA ASP A 377 -7.06 3.60 24.62
C ASP A 377 -8.54 3.47 25.03
N VAL A 378 -9.39 4.43 24.64
CA VAL A 378 -10.83 4.43 24.94
C VAL A 378 -11.59 5.06 23.77
N ILE A 379 -12.50 4.30 23.16
CA ILE A 379 -13.42 4.80 22.12
C ILE A 379 -14.43 5.77 22.76
N PRO A 380 -14.34 7.10 22.52
CA PRO A 380 -15.30 8.04 23.06
C PRO A 380 -16.47 8.19 22.10
N GLN A 381 -17.70 7.97 22.58
CA GLN A 381 -18.89 8.35 21.82
C GLN A 381 -18.80 9.84 21.44
N LEU A 382 -18.84 10.15 20.15
CA LEU A 382 -18.90 11.55 19.70
C LEU A 382 -20.17 12.20 20.26
N GLU A 383 -20.02 13.19 21.15
CA GLU A 383 -21.16 13.91 21.71
C GLU A 383 -21.93 14.70 20.64
N HIS A 384 -21.24 15.10 19.57
CA HIS A 384 -21.77 15.90 18.48
C HIS A 384 -21.21 15.48 17.11
N THR A 385 -22.06 15.49 16.09
CA THR A 385 -21.67 15.37 14.68
C THR A 385 -21.96 16.65 13.93
N THR A 386 -21.06 17.05 13.03
CA THR A 386 -21.24 18.18 12.11
C THR A 386 -21.31 17.70 10.68
N VAL A 387 -22.44 17.97 10.01
CA VAL A 387 -22.61 17.73 8.58
C VAL A 387 -22.41 19.04 7.85
N THR A 388 -21.57 19.07 6.82
CA THR A 388 -21.35 20.25 5.98
C THR A 388 -21.78 19.97 4.55
N VAL A 389 -22.51 20.91 3.93
CA VAL A 389 -22.97 20.80 2.55
C VAL A 389 -22.54 22.02 1.77
N THR A 390 -21.85 21.80 0.65
CA THR A 390 -21.38 22.86 -0.25
C THR A 390 -22.10 22.74 -1.60
N GLY A 391 -22.68 23.84 -2.07
CA GLY A 391 -23.42 23.84 -3.32
C GLY A 391 -23.94 25.21 -3.75
N TYR A 392 -24.79 25.21 -4.77
CA TYR A 392 -25.47 26.40 -5.27
C TYR A 392 -26.79 26.05 -5.94
N SER A 393 -27.61 27.07 -6.20
CA SER A 393 -28.88 26.91 -6.88
C SER A 393 -29.22 28.12 -7.75
N PRO A 394 -29.87 27.95 -8.91
CA PRO A 394 -30.56 29.06 -9.58
C PRO A 394 -31.61 29.69 -8.64
N VAL A 395 -31.87 30.99 -8.83
CA VAL A 395 -32.88 31.73 -8.07
C VAL A 395 -34.10 31.99 -8.97
N VAL A 396 -35.27 31.53 -8.54
CA VAL A 396 -36.54 31.72 -9.26
C VAL A 396 -37.50 32.52 -8.38
N ASP A 397 -37.99 33.65 -8.92
CA ASP A 397 -38.83 34.63 -8.20
C ASP A 397 -38.21 35.15 -6.89
N GLY A 398 -36.87 35.31 -6.89
CA GLY A 398 -36.13 35.79 -5.73
C GLY A 398 -35.90 34.73 -4.64
N VAL A 399 -36.25 33.47 -4.89
CA VAL A 399 -36.08 32.35 -3.96
C VAL A 399 -35.25 31.23 -4.61
N GLY A 400 -34.20 30.81 -3.91
CA GLY A 400 -33.34 29.68 -4.28
C GLY A 400 -33.84 28.34 -3.75
N ALA A 401 -33.07 27.27 -4.00
CA ALA A 401 -33.40 25.94 -3.49
C ALA A 401 -33.16 25.85 -1.97
N LYS A 402 -34.12 25.26 -1.26
CA LYS A 402 -34.08 25.06 0.19
C LYS A 402 -33.85 23.61 0.54
N MET A 403 -32.92 23.38 1.45
CA MET A 403 -32.53 22.06 1.92
C MET A 403 -32.63 22.00 3.44
N GLN A 404 -32.99 20.83 3.96
CA GLN A 404 -32.80 20.51 5.38
C GLN A 404 -32.10 19.16 5.49
N VAL A 405 -31.30 18.99 6.53
CA VAL A 405 -30.69 17.71 6.90
C VAL A 405 -31.62 16.99 7.88
N ARG A 406 -31.75 15.67 7.75
CA ARG A 406 -32.46 14.84 8.71
C ARG A 406 -31.61 13.64 9.12
N VAL A 407 -31.69 13.30 10.40
CA VAL A 407 -31.03 12.14 11.01
C VAL A 407 -32.11 11.26 11.59
N ASN A 408 -32.16 9.99 11.18
CA ASN A 408 -33.24 9.03 11.53
C ASN A 408 -34.64 9.59 11.25
N GLY A 409 -34.77 10.36 10.17
CA GLY A 409 -36.02 11.02 9.77
C GLY A 409 -36.38 12.31 10.53
N GLU A 410 -35.64 12.69 11.58
CA GLU A 410 -35.83 13.93 12.33
C GLU A 410 -34.96 15.07 11.78
N GLN A 411 -35.50 16.29 11.67
CA GLN A 411 -34.74 17.44 11.17
C GLN A 411 -33.67 17.87 12.18
N VAL A 412 -32.44 18.05 11.69
CA VAL A 412 -31.33 18.63 12.45
C VAL A 412 -30.95 20.00 11.88
N GLY A 413 -30.85 20.99 12.76
CA GLY A 413 -30.58 22.39 12.38
C GLY A 413 -31.70 23.08 11.59
N ASP A 414 -31.41 24.28 11.11
CA ASP A 414 -32.35 25.13 10.36
C ASP A 414 -32.42 24.75 8.88
N THR A 415 -33.53 25.06 8.21
CA THR A 415 -33.60 24.97 6.74
C THR A 415 -32.73 26.07 6.12
N VAL A 416 -31.85 25.69 5.19
CA VAL A 416 -30.95 26.62 4.47
C VAL A 416 -31.44 26.88 3.05
N GLU A 417 -31.10 28.04 2.49
CA GLU A 417 -31.46 28.44 1.12
C GLU A 417 -30.20 28.72 0.31
N PHE A 418 -29.97 27.95 -0.76
CA PHE A 418 -28.86 28.15 -1.67
C PHE A 418 -29.21 29.15 -2.77
N HIS A 419 -28.30 30.07 -3.03
CA HIS A 419 -28.41 31.07 -4.09
C HIS A 419 -27.49 30.80 -5.28
N GLN A 420 -27.57 31.66 -6.30
CA GLN A 420 -26.83 31.53 -7.54
C GLN A 420 -25.34 31.83 -7.32
N ALA A 421 -24.49 30.97 -7.88
CA ALA A 421 -23.04 31.14 -7.95
C ALA A 421 -22.65 31.47 -9.39
N ALA A 422 -21.71 32.42 -9.59
CA ALA A 422 -21.18 32.74 -10.92
C ALA A 422 -19.89 31.95 -11.20
N THR A 423 -19.08 31.73 -10.16
CA THR A 423 -17.87 30.88 -10.19
C THR A 423 -17.89 29.87 -9.04
N SER A 424 -16.98 28.89 -9.06
CA SER A 424 -16.83 27.89 -7.99
C SER A 424 -16.52 28.52 -6.63
N SER A 425 -15.86 29.69 -6.60
CA SER A 425 -15.62 30.46 -5.38
C SER A 425 -16.88 31.03 -4.73
N ASP A 426 -18.01 31.07 -5.45
CA ASP A 426 -19.27 31.62 -4.96
C ASP A 426 -20.20 30.53 -4.39
N TYR A 427 -19.74 29.28 -4.32
CA TYR A 427 -20.50 28.20 -3.71
C TYR A 427 -20.75 28.49 -2.24
N GLN A 428 -21.96 28.18 -1.77
CA GLN A 428 -22.35 28.37 -0.38
C GLN A 428 -22.11 27.08 0.38
N THR A 429 -21.60 27.22 1.60
CA THR A 429 -21.34 26.12 2.52
C THR A 429 -22.17 26.34 3.78
N TYR A 430 -22.93 25.32 4.16
CA TYR A 430 -23.72 25.31 5.39
C TYR A 430 -23.33 24.13 6.26
N SER A 431 -23.21 24.36 7.57
CA SER A 431 -22.87 23.32 8.55
C SER A 431 -24.02 23.13 9.55
N PHE A 432 -24.29 21.86 9.87
CA PHE A 432 -25.37 21.41 10.73
C PHE A 432 -24.76 20.55 11.84
N THR A 433 -24.73 21.05 13.06
CA THR A 433 -24.23 20.30 14.22
C THR A 433 -25.39 19.80 15.07
N PHE A 434 -25.37 18.52 15.43
CA PHE A 434 -26.37 17.87 16.28
C PHE A 434 -25.73 16.93 17.28
N SER A 435 -26.42 16.64 18.39
CA SER A 435 -25.99 15.60 19.34
C SER A 435 -26.30 14.22 18.79
N ASN A 436 -25.32 13.31 18.83
CA ASN A 436 -25.52 11.97 18.29
C ASN A 436 -26.56 11.20 19.12
N PRO A 437 -27.60 10.61 18.50
CA PRO A 437 -28.49 9.66 19.17
C PRO A 437 -27.72 8.37 19.51
N GLU A 438 -28.34 7.40 20.20
CA GLU A 438 -27.70 6.10 20.51
C GLU A 438 -27.39 5.25 19.26
N SER A 439 -28.11 5.49 18.15
CA SER A 439 -27.88 4.85 16.84
C SER A 439 -28.27 5.81 15.73
N VAL A 440 -27.49 5.89 14.65
CA VAL A 440 -27.83 6.70 13.46
C VAL A 440 -28.07 5.76 12.29
N THR A 441 -29.32 5.47 11.92
CA THR A 441 -29.65 4.54 10.84
C THR A 441 -29.78 5.22 9.47
N ASP A 442 -30.11 6.52 9.45
CA ASP A 442 -30.40 7.24 8.20
C ASP A 442 -29.88 8.68 8.24
N LEU A 443 -29.29 9.15 7.13
CA LEU A 443 -28.94 10.56 6.91
C LEU A 443 -29.54 11.05 5.58
N ASP A 444 -30.50 11.99 5.67
CA ASP A 444 -31.19 12.55 4.51
C ASP A 444 -30.86 14.03 4.25
N PHE A 445 -30.66 14.37 2.99
CA PHE A 445 -30.59 15.74 2.50
C PHE A 445 -31.84 16.05 1.68
N ALA A 446 -32.85 16.60 2.34
CA ALA A 446 -34.19 16.75 1.78
C ALA A 446 -34.39 18.12 1.12
N PHE A 447 -34.80 18.12 -0.14
CA PHE A 447 -35.19 19.31 -0.89
C PHE A 447 -36.63 19.72 -0.58
N ILE A 448 -36.87 21.01 -0.28
CA ILE A 448 -38.09 21.47 0.41
C ILE A 448 -39.01 22.39 -0.43
N ASN A 449 -38.51 23.06 -1.48
CA ASN A 449 -39.27 24.10 -2.18
C ASN A 449 -39.18 24.07 -3.72
N ASP A 450 -39.30 22.89 -4.28
CA ASP A 450 -39.24 22.58 -5.71
C ASP A 450 -40.22 23.35 -6.62
N ALA A 451 -41.45 23.64 -6.18
CA ALA A 451 -42.47 24.17 -7.09
C ALA A 451 -42.75 25.67 -6.91
N VAL A 452 -42.62 26.45 -8.00
CA VAL A 452 -43.56 27.56 -8.27
C VAL A 452 -44.54 27.08 -9.33
N THR A 453 -45.83 27.31 -9.08
CA THR A 453 -46.82 27.37 -10.15
C THR A 453 -46.45 28.47 -11.15
N GLY A 454 -45.65 28.20 -12.19
CA GLY A 454 -45.51 29.15 -13.30
C GLY A 454 -44.18 29.34 -14.06
N GLY A 455 -43.17 28.46 -13.98
CA GLY A 455 -42.21 28.35 -15.11
C GLY A 455 -40.70 28.37 -14.85
N GLY A 456 -40.18 27.72 -13.80
CA GLY A 456 -38.75 27.38 -13.70
C GLY A 456 -38.46 26.41 -12.55
N ASP A 457 -37.57 25.44 -12.77
CA ASP A 457 -37.18 24.44 -11.76
C ASP A 457 -36.09 25.01 -10.83
N ARG A 458 -36.29 24.85 -9.51
CA ARG A 458 -35.31 25.25 -8.48
C ARG A 458 -34.36 24.10 -8.17
N ASN A 459 -33.41 23.86 -9.06
CA ASN A 459 -32.47 22.76 -8.92
C ASN A 459 -31.39 23.07 -7.88
N LEU A 460 -31.10 22.14 -6.98
CA LEU A 460 -29.94 22.23 -6.09
C LEU A 460 -28.79 21.40 -6.66
N TYR A 461 -27.65 22.05 -6.87
CA TYR A 461 -26.42 21.42 -7.30
C TYR A 461 -25.46 21.35 -6.12
N ILE A 462 -25.27 20.16 -5.58
CA ILE A 462 -24.36 19.91 -4.45
C ILE A 462 -23.02 19.47 -5.02
N LYS A 463 -21.97 20.19 -4.63
CA LYS A 463 -20.58 19.86 -4.99
C LYS A 463 -19.97 18.86 -4.03
N ASP A 464 -20.35 18.97 -2.76
CA ASP A 464 -19.71 18.23 -1.68
C ASP A 464 -20.61 18.11 -0.44
N ILE A 465 -20.51 16.97 0.23
CA ILE A 465 -21.14 16.69 1.52
C ILE A 465 -20.07 16.05 2.39
N THR A 466 -19.82 16.65 3.56
CA THR A 466 -18.94 16.05 4.57
C THR A 466 -19.64 15.78 5.88
N VAL A 467 -19.24 14.72 6.59
CA VAL A 467 -19.67 14.38 7.95
C VAL A 467 -18.43 14.36 8.83
N ASN A 468 -18.35 15.26 9.81
CA ASN A 468 -17.17 15.47 10.65
C ASN A 468 -15.87 15.77 9.88
N GLY A 469 -15.97 16.19 8.61
CA GLY A 469 -14.83 16.42 7.73
C GLY A 469 -14.73 15.40 6.60
N GLU A 470 -15.28 14.19 6.81
CA GLU A 470 -15.21 13.08 5.85
C GLU A 470 -16.16 13.25 4.69
N HIS A 471 -15.63 13.15 3.47
CA HIS A 471 -16.40 13.29 2.24
C HIS A 471 -17.27 12.07 1.98
N LEU A 472 -18.57 12.28 1.78
CA LEU A 472 -19.43 11.21 1.30
C LEU A 472 -19.25 11.02 -0.20
N THR A 473 -19.73 9.91 -0.76
CA THR A 473 -19.74 9.67 -2.21
C THR A 473 -21.17 9.56 -2.75
N ALA A 474 -21.45 10.19 -3.88
CA ALA A 474 -22.78 10.20 -4.48
C ALA A 474 -23.25 8.83 -5.01
N SER A 475 -22.34 7.88 -5.21
CA SER A 475 -22.65 6.49 -5.57
C SER A 475 -23.35 5.72 -4.46
N ASP A 476 -23.03 6.05 -3.21
CA ASP A 476 -23.45 5.28 -2.04
C ASP A 476 -24.84 5.71 -1.57
N ALA A 477 -25.30 6.85 -2.07
CA ALA A 477 -26.60 7.40 -1.76
C ALA A 477 -27.69 6.89 -2.70
N ILE A 478 -28.88 6.68 -2.13
CA ILE A 478 -30.11 6.56 -2.92
C ILE A 478 -30.57 7.98 -3.26
N ASN A 479 -30.30 8.41 -4.50
CA ASN A 479 -30.82 9.66 -5.04
C ASN A 479 -31.82 9.40 -6.19
N PRO A 480 -33.14 9.44 -5.94
CA PRO A 480 -34.16 9.24 -6.97
C PRO A 480 -34.32 10.44 -7.92
N SER A 481 -33.73 11.61 -7.62
CA SER A 481 -33.69 12.75 -8.55
C SER A 481 -32.67 12.56 -9.66
N SER A 482 -31.49 12.06 -9.30
CA SER A 482 -30.32 11.98 -10.19
C SER A 482 -29.33 10.94 -9.67
N PRO A 483 -29.56 9.64 -9.95
CA PRO A 483 -28.72 8.56 -9.45
C PRO A 483 -27.24 8.77 -9.77
N GLY A 484 -26.35 8.49 -8.81
CA GLY A 484 -24.90 8.68 -8.95
C GLY A 484 -24.41 10.13 -8.88
N THR A 485 -25.28 11.07 -8.48
CA THR A 485 -24.92 12.48 -8.23
C THR A 485 -25.67 12.98 -6.99
N TRP A 486 -25.29 14.13 -6.43
CA TRP A 486 -26.05 14.80 -5.36
C TRP A 486 -27.01 15.89 -5.83
N ASN A 487 -27.20 16.01 -7.14
CA ASN A 487 -28.12 17.01 -7.66
C ASN A 487 -29.55 16.64 -7.29
N LEU A 488 -30.28 17.62 -6.75
CA LEU A 488 -31.64 17.45 -6.27
C LEU A 488 -32.63 18.21 -7.15
N TYR A 489 -33.68 17.48 -7.55
CA TYR A 489 -34.77 17.93 -8.41
C TYR A 489 -36.10 17.41 -7.86
N GLN A 490 -37.23 18.09 -8.10
CA GLN A 490 -38.56 17.50 -7.92
C GLN A 490 -38.96 17.09 -6.48
N ASN A 491 -38.54 17.87 -5.47
CA ASN A 491 -38.84 17.68 -4.04
C ASN A 491 -38.49 16.27 -3.52
N LYS A 492 -37.29 15.80 -3.84
CA LYS A 492 -36.74 14.52 -3.36
C LYS A 492 -35.63 14.74 -2.33
N ALA A 493 -35.09 13.64 -1.82
CA ALA A 493 -33.94 13.64 -0.93
C ALA A 493 -32.81 12.79 -1.51
N VAL A 494 -31.56 13.13 -1.16
CA VAL A 494 -30.45 12.18 -1.17
C VAL A 494 -30.50 11.45 0.16
N HIS A 495 -30.51 10.12 0.12
CA HIS A 495 -30.63 9.26 1.28
C HIS A 495 -29.38 8.39 1.43
N TYR A 496 -28.80 8.38 2.63
CA TYR A 496 -27.76 7.42 3.02
C TYR A 496 -28.29 6.48 4.09
N ASP A 497 -28.07 5.19 3.86
CA ASP A 497 -28.17 4.14 4.87
C ASP A 497 -26.88 4.16 5.68
N MET A 498 -27.01 4.36 6.99
CA MET A 498 -25.88 4.54 7.89
C MET A 498 -25.57 3.28 8.71
N ASP A 499 -26.31 2.17 8.55
CA ASP A 499 -26.10 0.96 9.35
C ASP A 499 -24.66 0.41 9.29
N HIS A 500 -23.95 0.67 8.18
CA HIS A 500 -22.53 0.29 7.98
C HIS A 500 -21.56 1.48 8.00
N ARG A 501 -22.02 2.63 8.51
CA ARG A 501 -21.28 3.91 8.56
C ARG A 501 -21.45 4.59 9.92
N GLN A 502 -21.49 3.77 10.99
CA GLN A 502 -21.61 4.26 12.38
C GLN A 502 -20.32 4.96 12.85
N ASP A 503 -19.18 4.59 12.27
CA ASP A 503 -17.88 5.24 12.42
C ASP A 503 -17.99 6.78 12.32
N LEU A 504 -18.72 7.28 11.33
CA LEU A 504 -18.96 8.72 11.11
C LEU A 504 -19.65 9.44 12.28
N PHE A 505 -20.32 8.72 13.18
CA PHE A 505 -21.13 9.29 14.27
C PHE A 505 -20.71 8.84 15.67
N PHE A 506 -20.00 7.73 15.82
CA PHE A 506 -19.75 7.14 17.13
C PHE A 506 -18.27 6.97 17.46
N GLY A 507 -17.37 7.02 16.46
CA GLY A 507 -16.10 6.32 16.59
C GLY A 507 -16.36 4.80 16.56
N SER A 508 -15.56 4.02 15.84
CA SER A 508 -15.76 2.59 15.60
C SER A 508 -16.28 1.83 16.83
N ALA A 509 -17.35 1.03 16.68
CA ALA A 509 -17.93 0.27 17.81
C ALA A 509 -17.06 -0.93 18.24
N THR A 510 -16.00 -1.21 17.48
CA THR A 510 -15.05 -2.30 17.72
C THR A 510 -13.62 -1.80 17.78
N ASP A 511 -13.24 -0.83 16.95
CA ASP A 511 -11.87 -0.29 16.82
C ASP A 511 -10.81 -1.37 16.56
N ASP A 512 -11.22 -2.50 15.95
CA ASP A 512 -10.36 -3.65 15.69
C ASP A 512 -9.40 -3.33 14.52
N ASP A 513 -8.12 -3.15 14.82
CA ASP A 513 -7.10 -2.71 13.87
C ASP A 513 -6.22 -3.85 13.33
N THR A 514 -5.61 -3.61 12.17
CA THR A 514 -4.53 -4.44 11.61
C THR A 514 -3.28 -3.61 11.41
N LEU A 515 -2.28 -3.87 12.26
CA LEU A 515 -1.05 -3.09 12.36
C LEU A 515 0.17 -3.94 11.95
N ASP A 516 0.92 -3.47 10.96
CA ASP A 516 2.19 -4.07 10.54
C ASP A 516 3.31 -3.02 10.60
N GLY A 517 4.24 -3.21 11.53
CA GLY A 517 5.43 -2.35 11.67
C GLY A 517 6.46 -2.51 10.57
N GLY A 518 6.41 -3.60 9.78
CA GLY A 518 7.44 -3.87 8.78
C GLY A 518 8.86 -3.96 9.37
N PRO A 519 9.93 -3.78 8.56
CA PRO A 519 11.31 -3.87 9.07
C PRO A 519 11.74 -2.62 9.84
N GLY A 520 12.31 -2.77 11.03
CA GLY A 520 12.90 -1.66 11.81
C GLY A 520 12.85 -1.90 13.30
N GLN A 521 12.94 -0.86 14.14
CA GLN A 521 12.63 -0.97 15.58
C GLN A 521 11.39 -0.15 15.87
N ASN A 522 10.26 -0.84 15.95
CA ASN A 522 8.94 -0.22 15.98
C ASN A 522 8.41 -0.08 17.40
N LEU A 523 7.61 0.96 17.62
CA LEU A 523 6.74 1.12 18.78
C LEU A 523 5.29 1.07 18.28
N ILE A 524 4.56 0.03 18.66
CA ILE A 524 3.18 -0.19 18.23
C ILE A 524 2.26 -0.23 19.46
N HIS A 525 1.16 0.50 19.35
CA HIS A 525 0.02 0.47 20.27
C HIS A 525 -1.23 0.08 19.46
N GLY A 526 -1.88 -1.01 19.85
CA GLY A 526 -3.15 -1.48 19.29
C GLY A 526 -4.24 -0.45 19.54
N GLY A 527 -4.53 -0.22 20.82
CA GLY A 527 -5.49 0.78 21.27
C GLY A 527 -6.65 0.10 21.98
N ALA A 528 -7.87 0.51 21.65
CA ALA A 528 -9.05 -0.26 22.05
C ALA A 528 -9.44 -1.20 20.92
N GLY A 529 -10.09 -2.31 21.22
CA GLY A 529 -10.54 -3.26 20.20
C GLY A 529 -9.70 -4.52 20.16
N ASN A 530 -10.12 -5.53 19.39
CA ASN A 530 -9.37 -6.77 19.25
C ASN A 530 -8.41 -6.65 18.06
N ASP A 531 -7.15 -6.38 18.35
CA ASP A 531 -6.19 -5.98 17.33
C ASP A 531 -5.37 -7.14 16.77
N LEU A 532 -4.95 -6.99 15.51
CA LEU A 532 -3.96 -7.84 14.87
C LEU A 532 -2.67 -7.04 14.68
N VAL A 533 -1.64 -7.34 15.48
CA VAL A 533 -0.38 -6.59 15.48
C VAL A 533 0.81 -7.48 15.11
N SER A 534 1.61 -7.01 14.16
CA SER A 534 2.89 -7.60 13.76
C SER A 534 4.03 -6.59 13.88
N GLY A 535 5.05 -6.91 14.68
CA GLY A 535 6.27 -6.09 14.81
C GLY A 535 7.19 -6.17 13.59
N GLY A 536 7.24 -7.33 12.94
CA GLY A 536 8.10 -7.57 11.77
C GLY A 536 9.54 -7.94 12.14
N PRO A 537 10.51 -7.76 11.22
CA PRO A 537 11.93 -7.89 11.55
C PRO A 537 12.43 -6.67 12.33
N GLY A 538 13.00 -6.86 13.52
CA GLY A 538 13.25 -5.71 14.37
C GLY A 538 13.62 -6.02 15.81
N ASN A 539 13.81 -5.00 16.63
CA ASN A 539 13.66 -5.17 18.08
C ASN A 539 12.50 -4.26 18.48
N ASP A 540 11.31 -4.84 18.54
CA ASP A 540 10.07 -4.08 18.58
C ASP A 540 9.49 -3.99 19.99
N GLN A 541 8.66 -2.97 20.22
CA GLN A 541 7.84 -2.82 21.40
C GLN A 541 6.38 -2.80 20.99
N LEU A 542 5.64 -3.83 21.38
CA LEU A 542 4.24 -4.02 21.02
C LEU A 542 3.36 -3.94 22.28
N HIS A 543 2.26 -3.20 22.20
CA HIS A 543 1.21 -3.15 23.20
C HIS A 543 -0.11 -3.46 22.49
N GLY A 544 -0.84 -4.49 22.93
CA GLY A 544 -2.21 -4.75 22.47
C GLY A 544 -3.19 -3.73 23.06
N ASP A 545 -2.98 -3.39 24.33
CA ASP A 545 -3.77 -2.42 25.10
C ASP A 545 -5.15 -3.00 25.52
N ASP A 546 -6.30 -2.48 25.10
CA ASP A 546 -7.63 -2.93 25.58
C ASP A 546 -8.33 -3.85 24.55
N GLY A 547 -8.38 -5.16 24.76
CA GLY A 547 -9.05 -6.10 23.85
C GLY A 547 -8.54 -7.54 23.95
N ASP A 548 -9.17 -8.47 23.22
CA ASP A 548 -8.62 -9.82 23.02
C ASP A 548 -7.69 -9.80 21.78
N ASP A 549 -6.40 -9.53 21.97
CA ASP A 549 -5.48 -9.19 20.87
C ASP A 549 -4.69 -10.38 20.31
N HIS A 550 -4.21 -10.24 19.07
CA HIS A 550 -3.23 -11.13 18.48
C HIS A 550 -1.93 -10.39 18.13
N LEU A 551 -0.86 -10.69 18.88
CA LEU A 551 0.41 -9.99 18.80
C LEU A 551 1.52 -10.94 18.33
N THR A 552 2.26 -10.57 17.28
CA THR A 552 3.43 -11.29 16.80
C THR A 552 4.67 -10.38 16.80
N GLY A 553 5.68 -10.70 17.60
CA GLY A 553 6.96 -9.98 17.63
C GLY A 553 7.76 -10.18 16.35
N GLY A 554 7.92 -11.45 15.95
CA GLY A 554 8.58 -11.81 14.70
C GLY A 554 10.10 -11.95 14.83
N GLY A 555 10.83 -10.98 14.29
CA GLY A 555 12.23 -11.11 13.97
C GLY A 555 13.17 -10.27 14.80
N GLY A 556 13.33 -10.50 16.09
CA GLY A 556 14.48 -10.05 16.86
C GLY A 556 14.17 -10.02 18.34
N LYS A 557 14.69 -9.04 19.09
CA LYS A 557 14.56 -9.02 20.55
C LYS A 557 13.42 -8.13 20.98
N ASP A 558 12.23 -8.70 20.93
CA ASP A 558 10.99 -7.95 21.10
C ASP A 558 10.56 -7.88 22.57
N THR A 559 9.84 -6.82 22.90
CA THR A 559 9.11 -6.70 24.17
C THR A 559 7.62 -6.52 23.86
N ILE A 560 6.81 -7.46 24.31
CA ILE A 560 5.39 -7.53 23.96
C ILE A 560 4.55 -7.49 25.24
N TYR A 561 3.54 -6.62 25.24
CA TYR A 561 2.54 -6.51 26.29
C TYR A 561 1.18 -6.81 25.64
N GLY A 562 0.46 -7.82 26.16
CA GLY A 562 -0.92 -8.14 25.77
C GLY A 562 -1.82 -6.97 26.14
N GLY A 563 -2.22 -6.90 27.40
CA GLY A 563 -2.98 -5.77 27.90
C GLY A 563 -4.17 -6.24 28.71
N ALA A 564 -5.35 -5.71 28.45
CA ALA A 564 -6.58 -6.16 29.08
C ALA A 564 -7.42 -6.98 28.11
N GLY A 565 -7.62 -8.26 28.40
CA GLY A 565 -8.38 -9.18 27.56
C GLY A 565 -7.64 -10.50 27.41
N GLN A 566 -8.15 -11.42 26.61
CA GLN A 566 -7.54 -12.74 26.40
C GLN A 566 -6.64 -12.70 25.18
N ASP A 567 -5.35 -12.51 25.42
CA ASP A 567 -4.40 -12.23 24.34
C ASP A 567 -3.72 -13.49 23.79
N ALA A 568 -3.41 -13.47 22.51
CA ALA A 568 -2.61 -14.48 21.83
C ALA A 568 -1.28 -13.87 21.36
N ILE A 569 -0.21 -14.16 22.10
CA ILE A 569 1.11 -13.55 21.94
C ILE A 569 2.13 -14.57 21.41
N GLU A 570 2.77 -14.24 20.29
CA GLU A 570 3.85 -15.01 19.68
C GLU A 570 5.15 -14.20 19.61
N GLY A 571 6.21 -14.70 20.26
CA GLY A 571 7.52 -14.05 20.35
C GLY A 571 8.28 -14.05 19.03
N GLY A 572 8.71 -15.23 18.58
CA GLY A 572 9.33 -15.42 17.27
C GLY A 572 10.69 -16.12 17.34
N SER A 573 11.69 -15.58 16.64
CA SER A 573 12.95 -16.29 16.35
C SER A 573 14.15 -15.93 17.24
N ALA A 574 13.98 -15.02 18.19
CA ALA A 574 15.05 -14.56 19.09
C ALA A 574 14.53 -14.38 20.52
N THR A 575 15.45 -14.08 21.46
CA THR A 575 15.10 -13.83 22.87
C THR A 575 14.08 -12.70 22.99
N VAL A 576 12.88 -13.03 23.45
CA VAL A 576 11.79 -12.06 23.69
C VAL A 576 11.47 -11.87 25.17
N LYS A 577 10.75 -10.80 25.47
CA LYS A 577 10.03 -10.60 26.73
C LYS A 577 8.56 -10.41 26.44
N MET A 578 7.71 -11.24 27.04
CA MET A 578 6.27 -11.18 26.85
C MET A 578 5.56 -11.07 28.19
N TYR A 579 4.55 -10.22 28.22
CA TYR A 579 3.70 -9.93 29.37
C TYR A 579 2.24 -10.09 28.92
N GLY A 580 1.52 -11.09 29.43
CA GLY A 580 0.08 -11.27 29.16
C GLY A 580 -0.73 -10.09 29.72
N ASN A 581 -0.48 -9.78 30.99
CA ASN A 581 -1.17 -8.73 31.77
C ASN A 581 -2.51 -9.20 32.34
N ASP A 582 -3.64 -8.61 31.98
CA ASP A 582 -4.95 -8.89 32.57
C ASP A 582 -5.81 -9.75 31.63
N GLY A 583 -5.96 -11.04 31.91
CA GLY A 583 -6.86 -11.94 31.19
C GLY A 583 -6.35 -13.37 31.13
N ASN A 584 -6.97 -14.24 30.32
CA ASN A 584 -6.48 -15.61 30.17
C ASN A 584 -5.67 -15.68 28.89
N ASP A 585 -4.35 -15.52 29.00
CA ASP A 585 -3.50 -15.26 27.85
C ASP A 585 -2.84 -16.53 27.33
N THR A 586 -2.46 -16.52 26.06
CA THR A 586 -1.64 -17.56 25.43
C THR A 586 -0.34 -16.96 24.96
N LEU A 587 0.77 -17.32 25.60
CA LEU A 587 2.11 -16.83 25.29
C LEU A 587 2.97 -17.96 24.72
N THR A 588 3.51 -17.77 23.52
CA THR A 588 4.44 -18.70 22.86
C THR A 588 5.76 -17.99 22.53
N GLY A 589 6.87 -18.41 23.14
CA GLY A 589 8.19 -17.78 22.93
C GLY A 589 8.80 -18.05 21.56
N GLY A 590 8.72 -19.29 21.11
CA GLY A 590 9.24 -19.69 19.81
C GLY A 590 10.65 -20.26 19.93
N THR A 591 11.65 -19.60 19.36
CA THR A 591 13.05 -19.98 19.56
C THR A 591 13.79 -18.86 20.26
N GLY A 592 14.60 -19.16 21.28
CA GLY A 592 15.27 -18.08 21.98
C GLY A 592 15.82 -18.51 23.32
N ASN A 593 15.90 -17.56 24.24
CA ASN A 593 15.91 -17.84 25.66
C ASN A 593 14.98 -16.77 26.21
N ASP A 594 13.70 -17.13 26.35
CA ASP A 594 12.60 -16.19 26.40
C ASP A 594 12.15 -15.92 27.83
N TYR A 595 11.48 -14.80 28.04
CA TYR A 595 10.89 -14.43 29.32
C TYR A 595 9.38 -14.26 29.15
N LEU A 596 8.60 -15.17 29.70
CA LEU A 596 7.13 -15.19 29.60
C LEU A 596 6.53 -14.92 30.97
N PHE A 597 5.70 -13.88 31.07
CA PHE A 597 4.98 -13.50 32.28
C PHE A 597 3.48 -13.44 31.97
N GLY A 598 2.67 -14.42 32.42
CA GLY A 598 1.21 -14.41 32.20
C GLY A 598 0.52 -13.26 32.92
N GLN A 599 0.84 -13.10 34.21
CA GLN A 599 0.30 -12.14 35.15
C GLN A 599 -1.09 -12.49 35.71
N ASN A 600 -2.16 -11.80 35.37
CA ASN A 600 -3.46 -11.98 36.01
C ASN A 600 -4.41 -12.79 35.12
N GLY A 601 -4.72 -14.02 35.49
CA GLY A 601 -5.73 -14.86 34.88
C GLY A 601 -5.22 -16.29 34.71
N ASN A 602 -5.88 -17.10 33.90
CA ASN A 602 -5.49 -18.50 33.71
C ASN A 602 -4.71 -18.64 32.41
N ASP A 603 -3.39 -18.56 32.51
CA ASP A 603 -2.56 -18.35 31.33
C ASP A 603 -2.01 -19.66 30.76
N TRP A 604 -1.69 -19.66 29.47
CA TRP A 604 -1.02 -20.73 28.76
C TRP A 604 0.36 -20.26 28.29
N LEU A 605 1.42 -20.81 28.87
CA LEU A 605 2.80 -20.40 28.61
C LEU A 605 3.60 -21.54 27.97
N ALA A 606 4.05 -21.35 26.74
CA ALA A 606 4.97 -22.24 26.04
C ALA A 606 6.27 -21.49 25.70
N GLY A 607 7.37 -21.81 26.38
CA GLY A 607 8.68 -21.19 26.07
C GLY A 607 9.13 -21.48 24.63
N GLY A 608 8.94 -22.72 24.20
CA GLY A 608 9.40 -23.17 22.89
C GLY A 608 10.80 -23.76 23.02
N ALA A 609 11.66 -23.57 22.03
CA ALA A 609 13.02 -24.08 22.05
C ALA A 609 13.97 -23.06 22.69
N GLY A 610 14.69 -23.47 23.73
CA GLY A 610 15.70 -22.60 24.32
C GLY A 610 15.95 -22.85 25.79
N ASN A 611 16.27 -21.82 26.54
CA ASN A 611 16.32 -21.92 28.00
C ASN A 611 15.49 -20.76 28.55
N ASP A 612 14.22 -21.05 28.79
CA ASP A 612 13.21 -20.02 28.97
C ASP A 612 12.91 -19.80 30.45
N TYR A 613 12.40 -18.61 30.76
CA TYR A 613 11.90 -18.26 32.08
C TYR A 613 10.40 -18.01 31.98
N LEU A 614 9.61 -18.87 32.61
CA LEU A 614 8.15 -18.85 32.59
C LEU A 614 7.60 -18.48 33.97
N HIS A 615 6.62 -17.59 34.01
CA HIS A 615 5.99 -17.15 35.24
C HIS A 615 4.51 -16.88 34.99
N GLY A 616 3.65 -17.83 35.40
CA GLY A 616 2.20 -17.76 35.21
C GLY A 616 1.62 -16.55 35.93
N GLY A 617 1.53 -16.58 37.26
CA GLY A 617 1.14 -15.40 38.03
C GLY A 617 -0.07 -15.72 38.89
N ASN A 618 -1.09 -14.86 38.88
CA ASN A 618 -2.33 -15.05 39.61
C ASN A 618 -3.34 -15.82 38.75
N GLY A 619 -3.66 -17.06 39.10
CA GLY A 619 -4.73 -17.82 38.47
C GLY A 619 -4.32 -19.28 38.35
N ASN A 620 -4.97 -20.05 37.48
CA ASN A 620 -4.61 -21.44 37.20
C ASN A 620 -3.84 -21.50 35.88
N ASP A 621 -2.52 -21.54 35.97
CA ASP A 621 -1.67 -21.40 34.79
C ASP A 621 -1.25 -22.75 34.21
N ALA A 622 -0.97 -22.79 32.92
CA ALA A 622 -0.53 -23.96 32.19
C ALA A 622 0.84 -23.72 31.56
N PHE A 623 1.87 -24.42 32.04
CA PHE A 623 3.22 -24.37 31.47
C PHE A 623 3.43 -25.55 30.54
N VAL A 624 3.84 -25.30 29.29
CA VAL A 624 3.79 -26.31 28.22
C VAL A 624 5.18 -26.65 27.69
N PHE A 625 5.47 -27.94 27.65
CA PHE A 625 6.77 -28.49 27.26
C PHE A 625 6.59 -29.53 26.13
N ALA A 626 7.02 -29.15 24.93
CA ALA A 626 7.10 -30.00 23.75
C ALA A 626 8.53 -30.55 23.57
N PRO A 627 8.82 -31.49 22.65
CA PRO A 627 10.19 -31.94 22.41
C PRO A 627 11.16 -30.78 22.11
N ASP A 628 12.41 -30.93 22.56
CA ASP A 628 13.48 -29.94 22.39
C ASP A 628 13.21 -28.57 23.04
N PHE A 629 12.41 -28.54 24.12
CA PHE A 629 12.13 -27.33 24.89
C PHE A 629 13.37 -26.72 25.56
N GLY A 630 14.39 -27.53 25.83
CA GLY A 630 15.65 -27.12 26.44
C GLY A 630 15.56 -26.94 27.96
N ARG A 631 16.26 -25.95 28.55
CA ARG A 631 16.43 -25.86 30.02
C ARG A 631 15.69 -24.68 30.63
N ASP A 632 14.45 -24.92 31.00
CA ASP A 632 13.53 -23.88 31.43
C ASP A 632 13.47 -23.73 32.94
N ILE A 633 12.99 -22.56 33.36
CA ILE A 633 12.73 -22.20 34.75
C ILE A 633 11.27 -21.76 34.87
N VAL A 634 10.51 -22.40 35.76
CA VAL A 634 9.19 -21.93 36.20
C VAL A 634 9.37 -21.17 37.52
N GLY A 635 9.21 -19.85 37.49
CA GLY A 635 9.54 -18.96 38.61
C GLY A 635 8.50 -18.90 39.73
N GLN A 636 7.23 -19.15 39.41
CA GLN A 636 6.11 -19.22 40.34
C GLN A 636 5.17 -20.34 39.89
N PHE A 637 5.03 -21.36 40.73
CA PHE A 637 4.11 -22.48 40.54
C PHE A 637 3.26 -22.63 41.80
N HIS A 638 1.95 -22.53 41.66
CA HIS A 638 0.98 -22.62 42.75
C HIS A 638 0.46 -24.05 42.91
N ASP A 639 1.00 -24.74 43.91
CA ASP A 639 0.60 -26.11 44.28
C ASP A 639 -0.46 -26.14 45.40
N GLY A 640 -1.74 -26.19 45.01
CA GLY A 640 -2.88 -26.44 45.90
C GLY A 640 -3.33 -25.22 46.74
N GLY A 641 -4.62 -24.85 46.60
CA GLY A 641 -5.21 -23.74 47.34
C GLY A 641 -6.42 -23.05 46.72
N GLY A 642 -6.94 -23.54 45.58
CA GLY A 642 -8.02 -22.91 44.81
C GLY A 642 -7.55 -22.22 43.52
N THR A 643 -6.22 -22.08 43.36
CA THR A 643 -5.51 -21.85 42.11
C THR A 643 -4.51 -23.01 41.93
N GLU A 644 -4.67 -23.85 40.92
CA GLU A 644 -3.84 -25.01 40.61
C GLU A 644 -3.19 -24.83 39.25
N ASP A 645 -1.90 -24.52 39.27
CA ASP A 645 -1.09 -24.49 38.06
C ASP A 645 -0.83 -25.93 37.58
N VAL A 646 -0.64 -26.11 36.27
CA VAL A 646 -0.40 -27.42 35.66
C VAL A 646 0.83 -27.38 34.74
N LEU A 647 1.59 -28.47 34.76
CA LEU A 647 2.67 -28.74 33.83
C LEU A 647 2.13 -29.65 32.71
N LYS A 648 2.11 -29.14 31.49
CA LYS A 648 1.66 -29.85 30.30
C LYS A 648 2.84 -30.39 29.53
N PHE A 649 2.92 -31.70 29.38
CA PHE A 649 3.95 -32.36 28.58
C PHE A 649 3.33 -32.99 27.33
N ASP A 650 3.97 -32.80 26.18
CA ASP A 650 3.70 -33.61 24.99
C ASP A 650 4.01 -35.09 25.31
N ARG A 651 3.16 -36.01 24.84
CA ARG A 651 3.33 -37.47 25.04
C ARG A 651 4.63 -38.04 24.50
N ALA A 652 5.30 -37.34 23.59
CA ALA A 652 6.64 -37.67 23.12
C ALA A 652 7.72 -37.39 24.17
N VAL A 653 7.49 -36.47 25.10
CA VAL A 653 8.37 -36.18 26.25
C VAL A 653 8.09 -37.15 27.39
N PHE A 654 6.82 -37.21 27.84
CA PHE A 654 6.38 -38.13 28.89
C PHE A 654 5.01 -38.73 28.57
N ALA A 655 4.88 -40.05 28.65
CA ALA A 655 3.64 -40.74 28.32
C ALA A 655 2.52 -40.55 29.38
N ASP A 656 2.90 -40.42 30.65
CA ASP A 656 2.03 -40.31 31.81
C ASP A 656 2.79 -39.81 33.07
N PHE A 657 2.06 -39.68 34.18
CA PHE A 657 2.60 -39.21 35.46
C PHE A 657 3.67 -40.13 36.06
N GLU A 658 3.60 -41.45 35.87
CA GLU A 658 4.61 -42.38 36.37
C GLU A 658 5.96 -42.15 35.67
N ALA A 659 5.91 -41.86 34.36
CA ALA A 659 7.08 -41.48 33.57
C ALA A 659 7.71 -40.17 34.08
N VAL A 660 6.91 -39.11 34.29
CA VAL A 660 7.40 -37.84 34.85
C VAL A 660 8.02 -38.05 36.21
N GLN A 661 7.31 -38.74 37.12
CA GLN A 661 7.73 -38.94 38.51
C GLN A 661 9.11 -39.59 38.62
N SER A 662 9.46 -40.49 37.69
CA SER A 662 10.78 -41.13 37.66
C SER A 662 11.95 -40.19 37.31
N HIS A 663 11.65 -39.00 36.78
CA HIS A 663 12.62 -37.96 36.38
C HIS A 663 12.59 -36.72 37.29
N MET A 664 11.76 -36.71 38.34
CA MET A 664 11.66 -35.61 39.29
C MET A 664 12.70 -35.75 40.42
N SER A 665 13.34 -34.63 40.79
CA SER A 665 14.24 -34.58 41.93
C SER A 665 14.13 -33.25 42.69
N GLN A 666 14.27 -33.30 44.02
CA GLN A 666 14.37 -32.07 44.82
C GLN A 666 15.81 -31.55 44.79
N VAL A 667 16.00 -30.31 44.35
CA VAL A 667 17.30 -29.62 44.30
C VAL A 667 17.19 -28.31 45.07
N GLY A 668 17.70 -28.30 46.31
CA GLY A 668 17.56 -27.13 47.18
C GLY A 668 16.09 -26.80 47.44
N THR A 669 15.67 -25.58 47.11
CA THR A 669 14.28 -25.11 47.21
C THR A 669 13.46 -25.33 45.93
N SER A 670 14.03 -25.97 44.92
CA SER A 670 13.39 -26.19 43.62
C SER A 670 13.13 -27.68 43.38
N VAL A 671 12.17 -27.97 42.52
CA VAL A 671 11.96 -29.31 41.95
C VAL A 671 12.48 -29.27 40.51
N VAL A 672 13.28 -30.26 40.12
CA VAL A 672 13.82 -30.37 38.76
C VAL A 672 13.25 -31.62 38.10
N ILE A 673 12.71 -31.47 36.89
CA ILE A 673 12.25 -32.56 36.04
C ILE A 673 13.15 -32.59 34.80
N ALA A 674 13.89 -33.69 34.57
CA ALA A 674 14.87 -33.78 33.49
C ALA A 674 14.63 -35.06 32.66
N PRO A 675 13.89 -34.99 31.53
CA PRO A 675 13.71 -36.14 30.63
C PRO A 675 15.03 -36.61 30.00
N ASP A 676 15.98 -35.71 29.74
CA ASP A 676 17.29 -36.03 29.18
C ASP A 676 18.37 -34.96 29.52
N ASP A 677 19.56 -35.03 28.89
CA ASP A 677 20.69 -34.13 29.16
C ASP A 677 20.53 -32.71 28.56
N HIS A 678 19.63 -32.54 27.59
CA HIS A 678 19.36 -31.28 26.89
C HIS A 678 18.10 -30.60 27.42
N ASN A 679 17.11 -31.38 27.86
CA ASN A 679 15.80 -30.90 28.30
C ASN A 679 15.63 -31.01 29.83
N SER A 680 15.27 -29.91 30.50
CA SER A 680 14.96 -29.91 31.93
C SER A 680 14.11 -28.70 32.32
N VAL A 681 13.15 -28.86 33.24
CA VAL A 681 12.45 -27.73 33.87
C VAL A 681 12.79 -27.65 35.37
N GLU A 682 13.25 -26.48 35.82
CA GLU A 682 13.41 -26.14 37.24
C GLU A 682 12.18 -25.35 37.72
N ILE A 683 11.42 -25.93 38.64
CA ILE A 683 10.27 -25.31 39.28
C ILE A 683 10.74 -24.71 40.60
N GLN A 684 10.85 -23.38 40.65
CA GLN A 684 11.40 -22.67 41.80
C GLN A 684 10.44 -22.64 42.98
N LYS A 685 11.00 -22.66 44.20
CA LYS A 685 10.27 -22.58 45.48
C LYS A 685 9.21 -23.70 45.66
N ALA A 686 9.35 -24.81 44.94
CA ALA A 686 8.43 -25.93 44.98
C ALA A 686 8.94 -27.09 45.87
N ASN A 687 8.01 -27.89 46.37
CA ASN A 687 8.30 -29.07 47.20
C ASN A 687 7.83 -30.34 46.49
N LEU A 688 8.76 -31.25 46.19
CA LEU A 688 8.49 -32.49 45.49
C LEU A 688 7.37 -33.33 46.13
N ALA A 689 7.22 -33.27 47.45
CA ALA A 689 6.21 -34.04 48.17
C ALA A 689 4.77 -33.52 47.98
N LYS A 690 4.59 -32.35 47.36
CA LYS A 690 3.28 -31.76 47.09
C LYS A 690 2.73 -32.07 45.69
N PHE A 691 3.58 -32.50 44.76
CA PHE A 691 3.15 -32.85 43.41
C PHE A 691 2.39 -34.18 43.40
N ASP A 692 1.24 -34.19 42.74
CA ASP A 692 0.46 -35.37 42.41
C ASP A 692 0.00 -35.36 40.94
N ALA A 693 -0.83 -36.32 40.54
CA ALA A 693 -1.21 -36.48 39.13
C ALA A 693 -2.08 -35.34 38.58
N HIS A 694 -2.67 -34.47 39.41
CA HIS A 694 -3.48 -33.34 38.97
C HIS A 694 -2.63 -32.15 38.49
N ASP A 695 -1.38 -32.05 38.96
CA ASP A 695 -0.45 -31.01 38.53
C ASP A 695 0.11 -31.26 37.11
N PHE A 696 -0.27 -32.38 36.47
CA PHE A 696 0.28 -32.80 35.18
C PHE A 696 -0.80 -33.13 34.16
N TRP A 697 -0.62 -32.64 32.93
CA TRP A 697 -1.43 -33.01 31.77
C TRP A 697 -0.54 -33.51 30.64
N PHE A 698 -0.92 -34.63 30.03
CA PHE A 698 -0.25 -35.24 28.88
C PHE A 698 -1.10 -35.12 27.62
N VAL A 699 -0.61 -34.38 26.63
CA VAL A 699 -1.29 -34.11 25.35
C VAL A 699 -0.70 -34.91 24.20
#